data_AF-A0A834RBC7-F1
#
_entry.id   AF-A0A834RBC7-F1
#
_cell.length_a   1.000
_cell.length_b   1.000
_cell.length_c   1.000
_cell.angle_alpha   90.00
_cell.angle_beta   90.00
_cell.angle_gamma   90.00
#
_symmetry.space_group_name_H-M   'P 1'
#
loop_
_entity.id
_entity.type
_entity.pdbx_description
1 polymer ?
#
loop_
_entity_poly.entity_id
_entity_poly.type
_entity_poly.pdbx_seq_one_letter_code
_entity_poly.pdbx_strand_id
1 'polypeptide(L)'
;MSETVLSDGTKFEQRSRSSSSSSPFESLTEISKEKKDAILRLFQFDLKRHRMNEVLELYRSNVVPEIRKNLSFIVWDLVPIICQRLRGLSKFRFKTFSVCQEILLDLCEICNPKELLIIYLAELENDLCATKMEKLAGNSKLETQTIGENDLVNNFEEKCSNDINQKDDEICDSNCFKALLKPFEVILLKLPRKRNETLKSILSSLNDHINQLSISPIYRFDFEKDNRSKLQTDPVMKNTNLVLMMYIDFLTTFVNEVSLDNPNQSNHYHAASRTSDPQIQRTILLKTLLLVLYRPLRLMDLYDHDLPDKSSSSQIKDSESKKPSTKKNQSVQTPPLENQIILQNSIMDNSPFVASRSIANKVCYSITKLHPNFLTLLQRTDLISSDEEIESNTKNTDLFLSREKFQFALSVLSYILEISRANPIVTTLSRLNFLPKIYTHIYNLSINLPLIQCLLKEDQFTALEKGLDLLHILLQRIEKNSIEPSFIDLLKQHPIDKSLISIMVFSSYVNSRVTALNLFKELVLCFEHLGRYKILYSILSSHRIHAGFQGVAISLYKNFVFDHPIYQGANLHRLIRAIIGILQIEINPDDNEINLLEKNDLVFGTINFLRYIMIRDKRSTNSTRIWDIAAVIRENFIKPVQATINMRRLFYKFEMHNLPESKSSDSIASATSLNLTKHSQYRKFRNLLKTNDSESLLMNNVEKEDYLKEMGTIKQNFDLIESILTRLIEIMDE
;
A
#
# COMPACT_ATOMS: atom_id res chain seq x y z
N MET A 1 -24.94 58.01 4.56
CA MET A 1 -25.03 59.48 4.52
C MET A 1 -23.60 59.98 4.49
N SER A 2 -22.98 60.04 3.32
CA SER A 2 -23.03 61.12 2.30
C SER A 2 -21.95 62.17 2.61
N GLU A 3 -20.83 62.13 1.88
CA GLU A 3 -20.48 63.02 0.72
C GLU A 3 -19.60 64.19 1.24
N THR A 4 -18.60 64.79 0.57
CA THR A 4 -18.09 64.85 -0.82
C THR A 4 -16.73 65.60 -0.74
N VAL A 5 -15.66 65.14 -1.41
CA VAL A 5 -15.10 65.65 -2.69
C VAL A 5 -14.74 67.15 -2.70
N LEU A 6 -13.45 67.47 -2.92
CA LEU A 6 -13.01 68.27 -4.08
C LEU A 6 -11.48 68.25 -4.29
N SER A 7 -11.16 68.08 -5.56
CA SER A 7 -9.89 68.04 -6.26
C SER A 7 -9.24 69.42 -6.42
N ASP A 8 -7.92 69.44 -6.61
CA ASP A 8 -7.35 70.18 -7.74
C ASP A 8 -5.95 69.67 -8.10
N GLY A 9 -5.76 69.41 -9.39
CA GLY A 9 -4.48 69.08 -9.99
C GLY A 9 -3.95 70.24 -10.80
N THR A 10 -2.62 70.42 -10.80
CA THR A 10 -1.91 71.11 -11.89
C THR A 10 -0.56 70.43 -12.10
N LYS A 11 -0.38 69.90 -13.32
CA LYS A 11 0.91 69.46 -13.88
C LYS A 11 1.80 70.69 -14.11
N PHE A 12 3.11 70.60 -13.87
CA PHE A 12 4.11 71.27 -14.73
C PHE A 12 5.48 70.58 -14.64
N GLU A 13 5.89 70.06 -15.80
CA GLU A 13 7.24 69.96 -16.40
C GLU A 13 8.44 69.32 -15.67
N GLN A 14 8.92 68.24 -16.31
CA GLN A 14 10.32 67.85 -16.35
C GLN A 14 11.18 68.96 -16.97
N ARG A 15 12.22 69.41 -16.26
CA ARG A 15 13.48 69.86 -16.87
C ARG A 15 14.67 69.41 -16.03
N SER A 16 15.39 68.47 -16.60
CA SER A 16 16.74 68.05 -16.25
C SER A 16 17.73 69.22 -16.17
N ARG A 17 18.41 69.36 -15.03
CA ARG A 17 19.80 69.82 -14.98
C ARG A 17 20.58 68.98 -13.96
N SER A 18 21.48 68.19 -14.53
CA SER A 18 22.66 67.58 -13.93
C SER A 18 23.39 68.53 -12.98
N SER A 19 23.61 68.10 -11.74
CA SER A 19 24.88 68.36 -11.06
C SER A 19 25.15 67.24 -10.06
N SER A 20 26.24 66.55 -10.34
CA SER A 20 26.88 65.48 -9.60
C SER A 20 27.25 65.92 -8.17
N SER A 21 26.74 65.20 -7.18
CA SER A 21 27.41 65.02 -5.89
C SER A 21 27.10 63.61 -5.39
N SER A 22 27.75 62.62 -6.02
CA SER A 22 27.80 61.25 -5.49
C SER A 22 28.44 61.31 -4.11
N SER A 23 27.69 60.91 -3.08
CA SER A 23 28.23 60.80 -1.73
C SER A 23 29.37 59.76 -1.73
N PRO A 24 30.46 59.95 -0.95
CA PRO A 24 31.56 58.97 -0.87
C PRO A 24 31.11 57.60 -0.33
N PHE A 25 29.94 57.53 0.31
CA PHE A 25 29.37 56.31 0.86
C PHE A 25 28.67 55.43 -0.19
N GLU A 26 27.96 56.01 -1.16
CA GLU A 26 27.29 55.22 -2.22
C GLU A 26 28.29 54.60 -3.20
N SER A 27 29.36 55.33 -3.54
CA SER A 27 30.43 54.85 -4.43
C SER A 27 31.25 53.70 -3.83
N LEU A 28 31.51 53.70 -2.51
CA LEU A 28 32.18 52.58 -1.82
C LEU A 28 31.31 51.31 -1.78
N THR A 29 29.99 51.46 -1.63
CA THR A 29 29.06 50.32 -1.68
C THR A 29 28.86 49.74 -3.08
N GLU A 30 28.88 50.58 -4.12
CA GLU A 30 28.80 50.13 -5.52
C GLU A 30 30.07 49.37 -5.96
N ILE A 31 31.26 49.87 -5.62
CA ILE A 31 32.55 49.20 -5.92
C ILE A 31 32.66 47.85 -5.20
N SER A 32 32.17 47.76 -3.96
CA SER A 32 32.12 46.49 -3.22
C SER A 32 31.14 45.48 -3.83
N LYS A 33 30.04 45.96 -4.44
CA LYS A 33 29.02 45.13 -5.08
C LYS A 33 29.49 44.59 -6.43
N GLU A 34 30.12 45.42 -7.26
CA GLU A 34 30.71 44.99 -8.53
C GLU A 34 31.82 43.95 -8.35
N LYS A 35 32.67 44.13 -7.32
CA LYS A 35 33.70 43.14 -6.96
C LYS A 35 33.11 41.82 -6.51
N LYS A 36 32.05 41.84 -5.70
CA LYS A 36 31.29 40.65 -5.28
C LYS A 36 30.71 39.91 -6.49
N ASP A 37 30.03 40.63 -7.39
CA ASP A 37 29.40 40.04 -8.58
C ASP A 37 30.43 39.44 -9.54
N ALA A 38 31.60 40.06 -9.68
CA ALA A 38 32.70 39.51 -10.48
C ALA A 38 33.23 38.18 -9.91
N ILE A 39 33.42 38.09 -8.60
CA ILE A 39 33.85 36.85 -7.92
C ILE A 39 32.80 35.76 -8.10
N LEU A 40 31.51 36.06 -7.89
CA LEU A 40 30.41 35.10 -8.02
C LEU A 40 30.23 34.60 -9.46
N ARG A 41 30.39 35.48 -10.47
CA ARG A 41 30.34 35.09 -11.89
C ARG A 41 31.48 34.14 -12.26
N LEU A 42 32.71 34.44 -11.81
CA LEU A 42 33.85 33.56 -12.03
C LEU A 42 33.67 32.21 -11.33
N PHE A 43 33.21 32.24 -10.07
CA PHE A 43 32.89 31.04 -9.31
C PHE A 43 31.84 30.18 -10.02
N GLN A 44 30.74 30.78 -10.47
CA GLN A 44 29.70 30.09 -11.22
C GLN A 44 30.22 29.52 -12.55
N PHE A 45 31.12 30.24 -13.24
CA PHE A 45 31.72 29.81 -14.49
C PHE A 45 32.60 28.56 -14.30
N ASP A 46 33.47 28.57 -13.29
CA ASP A 46 34.37 27.45 -12.98
C ASP A 46 33.60 26.23 -12.47
N LEU A 47 32.55 26.48 -11.68
CA LEU A 47 31.65 25.45 -11.20
C LEU A 47 30.84 24.78 -12.33
N LYS A 48 30.36 25.56 -13.31
CA LYS A 48 29.69 25.04 -14.52
C LYS A 48 30.64 24.19 -15.37
N ARG A 49 31.92 24.54 -15.44
CA ARG A 49 32.96 23.81 -16.19
C ARG A 49 33.60 22.65 -15.42
N HIS A 50 33.16 22.37 -14.19
CA HIS A 50 33.71 21.33 -13.31
C HIS A 50 35.20 21.51 -12.95
N ARG A 51 35.70 22.75 -12.94
CA ARG A 51 37.08 23.07 -12.59
C ARG A 51 37.24 23.17 -11.07
N MET A 52 37.01 22.05 -10.37
CA MET A 52 36.85 22.05 -8.91
C MET A 52 38.08 22.53 -8.14
N ASN A 53 39.29 22.37 -8.69
CA ASN A 53 40.51 22.89 -8.07
C ASN A 53 40.53 24.43 -8.10
N GLU A 54 40.17 25.03 -9.23
CA GLU A 54 40.06 26.49 -9.39
C GLU A 54 38.92 27.05 -8.51
N VAL A 55 37.80 26.32 -8.42
CA VAL A 55 36.68 26.66 -7.52
C VAL A 55 37.12 26.70 -6.05
N LEU A 56 37.88 25.70 -5.59
CA LEU A 56 38.40 25.67 -4.21
C LEU A 56 39.43 26.77 -3.95
N GLU A 57 40.31 27.03 -4.91
CA GLU A 57 41.30 28.10 -4.81
C GLU A 57 40.63 29.47 -4.73
N LEU A 58 39.66 29.73 -5.61
CA LEU A 58 38.86 30.95 -5.59
C LEU A 58 38.06 31.09 -4.29
N TYR A 59 37.51 29.99 -3.78
CA TYR A 59 36.81 29.97 -2.50
C TYR A 59 37.73 30.38 -1.35
N ARG A 60 38.89 29.74 -1.22
CA ARG A 60 39.84 29.99 -0.12
C ARG A 60 40.51 31.36 -0.21
N SER A 61 40.90 31.78 -1.41
CA SER A 61 41.67 33.00 -1.63
C SER A 61 40.82 34.27 -1.70
N ASN A 62 39.57 34.18 -2.18
CA ASN A 62 38.75 35.35 -2.46
C ASN A 62 37.44 35.35 -1.66
N VAL A 63 36.73 34.23 -1.58
CA VAL A 63 35.41 34.17 -0.94
C VAL A 63 35.50 34.19 0.59
N VAL A 64 36.35 33.34 1.18
CA VAL A 64 36.52 33.26 2.65
C VAL A 64 36.98 34.60 3.27
N PRO A 65 37.99 35.31 2.72
CA PRO A 65 38.38 36.61 3.24
C PRO A 65 37.28 37.67 3.12
N GLU A 66 36.45 37.61 2.07
CA GLU A 66 35.34 38.52 1.86
C GLU A 66 34.21 38.28 2.88
N ILE A 67 33.90 37.00 3.19
CA ILE A 67 32.95 36.63 4.25
C ILE A 67 33.38 37.20 5.60
N ARG A 68 34.68 37.14 5.93
CA ARG A 68 35.22 37.67 7.19
C ARG A 68 35.20 39.20 7.26
N LYS A 69 35.24 39.90 6.12
CA LYS A 69 35.28 41.38 6.06
C LYS A 69 33.88 42.02 6.04
N ASN A 70 32.94 41.45 5.28
CA ASN A 70 31.68 42.11 4.92
C ASN A 70 30.42 41.37 5.43
N LEU A 71 30.51 40.73 6.61
CA LEU A 71 29.36 40.18 7.36
C LEU A 71 28.41 39.28 6.53
N SER A 72 28.93 38.22 5.92
CA SER A 72 28.15 37.13 5.29
C SER A 72 27.28 37.49 4.06
N PHE A 73 27.27 38.73 3.55
CA PHE A 73 26.35 39.12 2.45
C PHE A 73 26.60 38.36 1.13
N ILE A 74 27.82 37.87 0.88
CA ILE A 74 28.14 37.05 -0.30
C ILE A 74 27.51 35.65 -0.25
N VAL A 75 27.18 35.16 0.96
CA VAL A 75 26.70 33.78 1.18
C VAL A 75 25.28 33.59 0.65
N TRP A 76 24.45 34.64 0.72
CA TRP A 76 23.07 34.64 0.19
C TRP A 76 23.00 34.34 -1.31
N ASP A 77 24.02 34.68 -2.08
CA ASP A 77 24.07 34.40 -3.53
C ASP A 77 24.95 33.18 -3.84
N LEU A 78 25.99 32.94 -3.05
CA LEU A 78 26.90 31.81 -3.23
C LEU A 78 26.20 30.46 -3.05
N VAL A 79 25.39 30.32 -1.99
CA VAL A 79 24.72 29.04 -1.67
C VAL A 79 23.72 28.65 -2.75
N PRO A 80 22.82 29.54 -3.25
CA PRO A 80 21.97 29.23 -4.39
C PRO A 80 22.75 28.82 -5.66
N ILE A 81 23.90 29.43 -5.95
CA ILE A 81 24.75 29.03 -7.09
C ILE A 81 25.24 27.58 -6.93
N ILE A 82 25.67 27.20 -5.71
CA ILE A 82 26.12 25.84 -5.40
C ILE A 82 24.95 24.86 -5.49
N CYS A 83 23.83 25.16 -4.85
CA CYS A 83 22.62 24.33 -4.84
C CYS A 83 22.03 24.14 -6.24
N GLN A 84 21.99 25.20 -7.06
CA GLN A 84 21.60 25.12 -8.46
C GLN A 84 22.51 24.19 -9.28
N ARG A 85 23.82 24.14 -8.99
CA ARG A 85 24.72 23.19 -9.66
C ARG A 85 24.47 21.76 -9.23
N LEU A 86 24.14 21.56 -7.95
CA LEU A 86 23.83 20.25 -7.38
C LEU A 86 22.54 19.68 -7.97
N ARG A 87 21.54 20.53 -8.27
CA ARG A 87 20.35 20.17 -9.05
C ARG A 87 20.75 19.76 -10.47
N GLY A 88 20.34 18.58 -10.91
CA GLY A 88 20.67 17.98 -12.21
C GLY A 88 22.09 17.44 -12.31
N LEU A 89 22.82 17.27 -11.20
CA LEU A 89 24.18 16.75 -11.25
C LEU A 89 24.21 15.27 -11.66
N SER A 90 25.00 14.97 -12.70
CA SER A 90 25.17 13.60 -13.18
C SER A 90 25.83 12.70 -12.11
N LYS A 91 25.37 11.44 -12.03
CA LYS A 91 25.91 10.39 -11.14
C LYS A 91 27.43 10.19 -11.27
N PHE A 92 28.02 10.53 -12.43
CA PHE A 92 29.45 10.37 -12.70
C PHE A 92 30.33 11.53 -12.22
N ARG A 93 29.75 12.60 -11.66
CA ARG A 93 30.48 13.82 -11.26
C ARG A 93 30.67 13.92 -9.74
N PHE A 94 31.14 12.83 -9.14
CA PHE A 94 31.38 12.72 -7.70
C PHE A 94 32.31 13.82 -7.14
N LYS A 95 33.39 14.16 -7.86
CA LYS A 95 34.31 15.23 -7.43
C LYS A 95 33.61 16.60 -7.31
N THR A 96 32.65 16.88 -8.18
CA THR A 96 31.86 18.12 -8.09
C THR A 96 30.95 18.11 -6.87
N PHE A 97 30.24 16.99 -6.64
CA PHE A 97 29.41 16.82 -5.45
C PHE A 97 30.22 17.01 -4.16
N SER A 98 31.35 16.31 -4.05
CA SER A 98 32.22 16.32 -2.86
C SER A 98 32.73 17.72 -2.54
N VAL A 99 33.20 18.47 -3.54
CA VAL A 99 33.73 19.83 -3.32
C VAL A 99 32.61 20.82 -3.00
N CYS A 100 31.44 20.72 -3.65
CA CYS A 100 30.30 21.53 -3.26
C CYS A 100 29.88 21.27 -1.80
N GLN A 101 29.85 20.00 -1.38
CA GLN A 101 29.54 19.63 0.00
C GLN A 101 30.60 20.12 0.99
N GLU A 102 31.89 20.02 0.65
CA GLU A 102 33.00 20.57 1.44
C GLU A 102 32.81 22.07 1.67
N ILE A 103 32.55 22.84 0.61
CA ILE A 103 32.32 24.29 0.71
C ILE A 103 31.10 24.60 1.61
N LEU A 104 30.00 23.86 1.47
CA LEU A 104 28.81 24.05 2.32
C LEU A 104 29.10 23.76 3.80
N LEU A 105 29.93 22.75 4.09
CA LEU A 105 30.36 22.44 5.46
C LEU A 105 31.30 23.49 6.02
N ASP A 106 32.28 23.97 5.24
CA ASP A 106 33.19 25.04 5.65
C ASP A 106 32.44 26.32 6.01
N LEU A 107 31.38 26.66 5.26
CA LEU A 107 30.52 27.80 5.57
C LEU A 107 29.86 27.66 6.95
N CYS A 108 29.50 26.45 7.38
CA CYS A 108 28.93 26.21 8.71
C CYS A 108 29.91 26.53 9.85
N GLU A 109 31.21 26.58 9.59
CA GLU A 109 32.24 26.97 10.57
C GLU A 109 32.47 28.47 10.62
N ILE A 110 32.32 29.15 9.50
CA ILE A 110 32.73 30.56 9.35
C ILE A 110 31.55 31.53 9.53
N CYS A 111 30.33 31.12 9.17
CA CYS A 111 29.16 31.99 9.13
C CYS A 111 28.23 31.84 10.34
N ASN A 112 27.31 32.81 10.49
CA ASN A 112 26.27 32.77 11.52
C ASN A 112 25.29 31.60 11.26
N PRO A 113 25.11 30.66 12.19
CA PRO A 113 24.27 29.47 11.99
C PRO A 113 22.79 29.79 11.73
N LYS A 114 22.27 30.91 12.25
CA LYS A 114 20.86 31.29 12.03
C LYS A 114 20.60 31.76 10.60
N GLU A 115 21.51 32.55 10.04
CA GLU A 115 21.41 33.05 8.66
C GLU A 115 21.56 31.90 7.66
N LEU A 116 22.59 31.05 7.87
CA LEU A 116 22.79 29.86 7.05
C LEU A 116 21.59 28.91 7.06
N LEU A 117 20.97 28.74 8.23
CA LEU A 117 19.80 27.88 8.33
C LEU A 117 18.66 28.36 7.41
N ILE A 118 18.38 29.66 7.41
CA ILE A 118 17.33 30.24 6.57
C ILE A 118 17.66 30.04 5.09
N ILE A 119 18.92 30.28 4.70
CA ILE A 119 19.38 30.08 3.32
C ILE A 119 19.22 28.61 2.90
N TYR A 120 19.63 27.66 3.74
CA TYR A 120 19.52 26.23 3.42
C TYR A 120 18.07 25.75 3.38
N LEU A 121 17.19 26.24 4.26
CA LEU A 121 15.76 25.94 4.19
C LEU A 121 15.13 26.49 2.91
N ALA A 122 15.46 27.73 2.52
CA ALA A 122 15.01 28.30 1.26
C ALA A 122 15.49 27.48 0.05
N GLU A 123 16.75 27.02 0.05
CA GLU A 123 17.26 26.18 -1.03
C GLU A 123 16.67 24.77 -1.06
N LEU A 124 16.27 24.23 0.09
CA LEU A 124 15.52 22.98 0.18
C LEU A 124 14.10 23.15 -0.40
N GLU A 125 13.40 24.25 -0.07
CA GLU A 125 12.10 24.57 -0.67
C GLU A 125 12.20 24.84 -2.18
N ASN A 126 13.26 25.51 -2.63
CA ASN A 126 13.55 25.68 -4.05
C ASN A 126 13.82 24.35 -4.76
N ASP A 127 14.44 23.38 -4.07
CA ASP A 127 14.61 22.01 -4.57
C ASP A 127 13.25 21.32 -4.80
N LEU A 128 12.31 21.51 -3.88
CA LEU A 128 10.93 21.02 -3.98
C LEU A 128 10.13 21.72 -5.11
N CYS A 129 10.40 22.99 -5.40
CA CYS A 129 9.70 23.74 -6.44
C CYS A 129 10.31 23.52 -7.84
N ALA A 130 11.62 23.38 -7.96
CA ALA A 130 12.31 23.17 -9.24
C ALA A 130 11.90 21.85 -9.90
N THR A 131 11.71 20.80 -9.10
CA THR A 131 11.22 19.48 -9.55
C THR A 131 9.79 19.54 -10.11
N LYS A 132 8.96 20.49 -9.66
CA LYS A 132 7.61 20.74 -10.18
C LYS A 132 7.63 21.44 -11.55
N MET A 133 8.51 22.43 -11.73
CA MET A 133 8.57 23.21 -12.98
C MET A 133 9.20 22.45 -14.15
N GLU A 134 10.19 21.59 -13.91
CA GLU A 134 10.83 20.81 -14.99
C GLU A 134 9.85 19.85 -15.71
N LYS A 135 8.80 19.37 -15.04
CA LYS A 135 7.77 18.50 -15.63
C LYS A 135 6.75 19.23 -16.49
N LEU A 136 6.37 20.45 -16.10
CA LEU A 136 5.50 21.31 -16.92
C LEU A 136 6.17 21.67 -18.27
N ALA A 137 7.49 21.85 -18.27
CA ALA A 137 8.28 22.08 -19.48
C ALA A 137 8.53 20.81 -20.34
N GLY A 138 8.38 19.62 -19.75
CA GLY A 138 8.48 18.34 -20.46
C GLY A 138 7.20 17.97 -21.22
N ASN A 139 6.03 18.24 -20.63
CA ASN A 139 4.74 17.96 -21.26
C ASN A 139 4.45 18.90 -22.45
N SER A 140 4.91 20.16 -22.42
CA SER A 140 4.77 21.09 -23.55
C SER A 140 5.67 20.78 -24.76
N LYS A 141 6.62 19.84 -24.63
CA LYS A 141 7.49 19.40 -25.72
C LYS A 141 7.01 18.13 -26.43
N LEU A 142 5.94 17.49 -25.95
CA LEU A 142 5.33 16.30 -26.57
C LEU A 142 4.06 16.60 -27.39
N GLU A 143 3.59 17.85 -27.42
CA GLU A 143 2.43 18.29 -28.23
C GLU A 143 2.80 19.22 -29.41
N THR A 144 4.04 19.16 -29.89
CA THR A 144 4.44 19.81 -31.15
C THR A 144 4.92 18.79 -32.17
N GLN A 145 4.04 17.86 -32.54
CA GLN A 145 4.09 17.23 -33.86
C GLN A 145 2.67 16.83 -34.28
N THR A 146 2.28 17.38 -35.44
CA THR A 146 1.04 17.17 -36.20
C THR A 146 -0.26 17.65 -35.56
N ILE A 147 -0.54 18.94 -35.71
CA ILE A 147 -1.92 19.43 -35.90
C ILE A 147 -1.99 19.99 -37.32
N GLY A 148 -2.61 19.21 -38.22
CA GLY A 148 -3.27 19.77 -39.38
C GLY A 148 -4.59 20.37 -38.91
N GLU A 149 -4.82 21.62 -39.29
CA GLU A 149 -6.06 22.33 -39.07
C GLU A 149 -7.24 21.52 -39.61
N ASN A 150 -8.16 21.13 -38.73
CA ASN A 150 -9.60 21.41 -38.84
C ASN A 150 -10.35 20.68 -37.72
N ASP A 151 -11.44 21.33 -37.29
CA ASP A 151 -12.51 20.82 -36.41
C ASP A 151 -12.26 20.92 -34.91
N LEU A 152 -12.20 22.17 -34.45
CA LEU A 152 -12.70 22.53 -33.12
C LEU A 152 -14.23 22.63 -33.15
N VAL A 153 -14.80 22.31 -31.99
CA VAL A 153 -16.18 22.56 -31.53
C VAL A 153 -17.13 21.37 -31.66
N ASN A 154 -17.06 20.50 -30.63
CA ASN A 154 -18.19 19.91 -29.88
C ASN A 154 -17.77 18.55 -29.31
N ASN A 155 -17.35 18.53 -28.03
CA ASN A 155 -17.48 17.43 -27.06
C ASN A 155 -16.51 17.62 -25.87
N PHE A 156 -16.61 18.76 -25.17
CA PHE A 156 -15.79 19.04 -23.99
C PHE A 156 -16.55 19.04 -22.66
N GLU A 157 -17.75 18.47 -22.59
CA GLU A 157 -18.54 18.49 -21.34
C GLU A 157 -19.00 17.12 -20.79
N GLU A 158 -18.57 15.99 -21.34
CA GLU A 158 -19.08 14.70 -20.82
C GLU A 158 -18.05 13.57 -20.74
N LYS A 159 -16.91 13.85 -20.10
CA LYS A 159 -15.97 12.80 -19.66
C LYS A 159 -15.12 13.17 -18.43
N CYS A 160 -15.56 14.13 -17.63
CA CYS A 160 -14.99 14.43 -16.32
C CYS A 160 -15.81 13.76 -15.21
N SER A 161 -15.67 12.44 -15.06
CA SER A 161 -15.99 11.70 -13.83
C SER A 161 -15.40 10.31 -13.96
N ASN A 162 -14.48 9.95 -13.05
CA ASN A 162 -13.85 8.63 -12.85
C ASN A 162 -12.38 8.46 -13.29
N ASP A 163 -11.54 9.48 -13.13
CA ASP A 163 -10.09 9.29 -13.00
C ASP A 163 -9.52 10.19 -11.89
N ILE A 164 -9.68 9.77 -10.63
CA ILE A 164 -8.87 10.31 -9.53
C ILE A 164 -7.50 9.64 -9.64
N ASN A 165 -6.67 10.12 -10.57
CA ASN A 165 -5.24 9.84 -10.59
C ASN A 165 -4.51 11.14 -10.23
N GLN A 166 -4.28 11.33 -8.92
CA GLN A 166 -3.22 12.18 -8.40
C GLN A 166 -1.88 11.68 -8.95
N LYS A 167 -1.45 12.19 -10.11
CA LYS A 167 -0.04 12.08 -10.53
C LYS A 167 0.76 13.11 -9.73
N ASP A 168 1.12 12.73 -8.51
CA ASP A 168 1.96 13.51 -7.59
C ASP A 168 3.33 13.90 -8.20
N ASP A 169 3.85 15.06 -7.78
CA ASP A 169 5.15 15.64 -8.12
C ASP A 169 6.34 14.78 -7.60
N GLU A 170 6.63 13.66 -8.26
CA GLU A 170 7.75 12.80 -7.85
C GLU A 170 9.16 13.40 -8.06
N ILE A 171 10.00 13.33 -7.02
CA ILE A 171 11.39 13.78 -7.02
C ILE A 171 12.33 12.61 -7.41
N CYS A 172 13.10 12.80 -8.48
CA CYS A 172 14.06 11.82 -8.97
C CYS A 172 15.53 12.22 -8.71
N ASP A 173 15.83 13.52 -8.63
CA ASP A 173 17.14 14.04 -8.22
C ASP A 173 17.05 14.55 -6.79
N SER A 174 18.03 14.15 -5.96
CA SER A 174 18.09 14.53 -4.55
C SER A 174 19.52 14.91 -4.16
N ASN A 175 20.36 15.30 -5.12
CA ASN A 175 21.74 15.67 -4.85
C ASN A 175 21.84 16.92 -3.97
N CYS A 176 21.01 17.93 -4.20
CA CYS A 176 20.92 19.10 -3.34
C CYS A 176 20.54 18.71 -1.90
N PHE A 177 19.45 17.93 -1.76
CA PHE A 177 19.03 17.36 -0.47
C PHE A 177 20.16 16.62 0.26
N LYS A 178 20.84 15.68 -0.41
CA LYS A 178 21.96 14.91 0.17
C LYS A 178 23.11 15.80 0.65
N ALA A 179 23.45 16.84 -0.13
CA ALA A 179 24.53 17.75 0.19
C ALA A 179 24.20 18.61 1.43
N LEU A 180 22.94 19.00 1.61
CA LEU A 180 22.47 19.86 2.70
C LEU A 180 22.23 19.13 4.04
N LEU A 181 22.01 17.81 4.04
CA LEU A 181 21.77 17.04 5.27
C LEU A 181 22.85 17.22 6.35
N LYS A 182 24.14 17.09 5.97
CA LYS A 182 25.25 17.22 6.92
C LYS A 182 25.43 18.66 7.43
N PRO A 183 25.38 19.70 6.56
CA PRO A 183 25.29 21.08 6.99
C PRO A 183 24.15 21.37 8.00
N PHE A 184 22.94 20.86 7.76
CA PHE A 184 21.83 20.98 8.72
C PHE A 184 22.17 20.35 10.08
N GLU A 185 22.81 19.18 10.08
CA GLU A 185 23.23 18.49 11.32
C GLU A 185 24.21 19.35 12.13
N VAL A 186 25.24 19.90 11.48
CA VAL A 186 26.26 20.74 12.11
C VAL A 186 25.63 22.02 12.67
N ILE A 187 24.75 22.68 11.92
CA ILE A 187 24.07 23.90 12.37
C ILE A 187 23.19 23.63 13.59
N LEU A 188 22.41 22.54 13.57
CA LEU A 188 21.53 22.14 14.67
C LEU A 188 22.30 21.77 15.94
N LEU A 189 23.52 21.22 15.82
CA LEU A 189 24.40 20.96 16.96
C LEU A 189 25.01 22.24 17.53
N LYS A 190 25.21 23.29 16.71
CA LYS A 190 25.72 24.60 17.13
C LYS A 190 24.67 25.53 17.74
N LEU A 191 23.37 25.24 17.60
CA LEU A 191 22.26 26.08 18.07
C LEU A 191 21.54 25.47 19.30
N PRO A 192 21.98 25.74 20.54
CA PRO A 192 21.35 25.17 21.73
C PRO A 192 20.03 25.87 22.15
N ARG A 193 19.82 27.15 21.79
CA ARG A 193 18.63 27.93 22.19
C ARG A 193 17.48 27.74 21.19
N LYS A 194 16.28 27.41 21.68
CA LYS A 194 15.06 27.11 20.88
C LYS A 194 15.23 25.96 19.88
N ARG A 195 16.16 25.05 20.16
CA ARG A 195 16.53 23.93 19.28
C ARG A 195 15.34 23.06 18.86
N ASN A 196 14.38 22.82 19.77
CA ASN A 196 13.21 21.98 19.47
C ASN A 196 12.33 22.58 18.36
N GLU A 197 12.07 23.89 18.39
CA GLU A 197 11.29 24.58 17.33
C GLU A 197 12.04 24.58 16.00
N THR A 198 13.34 24.84 16.05
CA THR A 198 14.21 24.81 14.87
C THR A 198 14.29 23.41 14.25
N LEU A 199 14.44 22.39 15.09
CA LEU A 199 14.42 20.99 14.69
C LEU A 199 13.06 20.61 14.08
N LYS A 200 11.95 21.00 14.72
CA LYS A 200 10.59 20.76 14.22
C LYS A 200 10.40 21.33 12.81
N SER A 201 10.79 22.59 12.60
CA SER A 201 10.68 23.26 11.30
C SER A 201 11.52 22.58 10.23
N ILE A 202 12.79 22.26 10.51
CA ILE A 202 13.66 21.56 9.56
C ILE A 202 13.11 20.18 9.22
N LEU A 203 12.69 19.41 10.23
CA LEU A 203 12.13 18.09 10.04
C LEU A 203 10.82 18.11 9.26
N SER A 204 10.01 19.18 9.38
CA SER A 204 8.83 19.37 8.54
C SER A 204 9.22 19.47 7.06
N SER A 205 10.12 20.39 6.72
CA SER A 205 10.57 20.60 5.33
C SER A 205 11.30 19.37 4.76
N LEU A 206 12.13 18.71 5.56
CA LEU A 206 12.81 17.48 5.14
C LEU A 206 11.81 16.34 4.92
N ASN A 207 10.82 16.18 5.79
CA ASN A 207 9.79 15.15 5.63
C ASN A 207 8.92 15.38 4.40
N ASP A 208 8.65 16.64 4.02
CA ASP A 208 7.95 16.97 2.79
C ASP A 208 8.73 16.53 1.54
N HIS A 209 10.07 16.66 1.56
CA HIS A 209 10.94 16.13 0.51
C HIS A 209 10.91 14.60 0.47
N ILE A 210 11.04 13.95 1.63
CA ILE A 210 10.97 12.49 1.75
C ILE A 210 9.64 11.92 1.25
N ASN A 211 8.53 12.60 1.54
CA ASN A 211 7.20 12.21 1.06
C ASN A 211 7.08 12.33 -0.47
N GLN A 212 7.79 13.25 -1.11
CA GLN A 212 7.75 13.45 -2.56
C GLN A 212 8.76 12.58 -3.32
N LEU A 213 9.57 11.77 -2.65
CA LEU A 213 10.49 10.84 -3.32
C LEU A 213 9.75 9.92 -4.30
N SER A 214 10.34 9.71 -5.48
CA SER A 214 9.76 8.84 -6.50
C SER A 214 9.63 7.40 -6.02
N ILE A 215 8.39 6.90 -6.10
CA ILE A 215 7.99 5.50 -5.85
C ILE A 215 7.43 4.88 -7.16
N SER A 216 7.45 5.62 -8.27
CA SER A 216 7.03 5.15 -9.62
C SER A 216 7.50 3.75 -10.01
N PRO A 217 8.76 3.34 -9.74
CA PRO A 217 9.19 1.99 -10.10
C PRO A 217 8.33 0.90 -9.46
N ILE A 218 7.79 1.12 -8.26
CA ILE A 218 6.94 0.16 -7.55
C ILE A 218 5.55 0.09 -8.19
N TYR A 219 4.97 1.23 -8.55
CA TYR A 219 3.65 1.27 -9.20
C TYR A 219 3.64 0.63 -10.59
N ARG A 220 4.78 0.65 -11.28
CA ARG A 220 4.94 0.04 -12.61
C ARG A 220 5.43 -1.41 -12.56
N PHE A 221 5.78 -1.91 -11.39
CA PHE A 221 6.35 -3.24 -11.23
C PHE A 221 5.26 -4.31 -11.24
N ASP A 222 5.37 -5.28 -12.14
CA ASP A 222 4.49 -6.45 -12.15
C ASP A 222 5.03 -7.51 -11.18
N PHE A 223 4.52 -7.52 -9.96
CA PHE A 223 4.94 -8.45 -8.90
C PHE A 223 4.64 -9.94 -9.21
N GLU A 224 3.87 -10.26 -10.26
CA GLU A 224 3.59 -11.65 -10.64
C GLU A 224 4.54 -12.17 -11.71
N LYS A 225 5.00 -11.31 -12.62
CA LYS A 225 5.83 -11.69 -13.76
C LYS A 225 7.29 -11.33 -13.60
N ASP A 226 7.59 -10.28 -12.84
CA ASP A 226 8.94 -9.76 -12.69
C ASP A 226 9.62 -10.26 -11.41
N ASN A 227 10.91 -10.62 -11.55
CA ASN A 227 11.76 -10.94 -10.41
C ASN A 227 12.01 -9.67 -9.58
N ARG A 228 11.73 -9.72 -8.26
CA ARG A 228 11.95 -8.61 -7.31
C ARG A 228 13.37 -8.02 -7.33
N SER A 229 14.36 -8.80 -7.74
CA SER A 229 15.74 -8.32 -7.95
C SER A 229 15.84 -7.19 -8.97
N LYS A 230 14.96 -7.14 -9.98
CA LYS A 230 14.89 -6.04 -10.95
C LYS A 230 14.58 -4.70 -10.25
N LEU A 231 13.66 -4.71 -9.29
CA LEU A 231 13.29 -3.52 -8.52
C LEU A 231 14.46 -3.01 -7.67
N GLN A 232 15.28 -3.91 -7.12
CA GLN A 232 16.49 -3.54 -6.37
C GLN A 232 17.58 -2.95 -7.26
N THR A 233 17.66 -3.40 -8.52
CA THR A 233 18.65 -2.87 -9.46
C THR A 233 18.27 -1.51 -10.04
N ASP A 234 17.00 -1.12 -9.95
CA ASP A 234 16.46 0.12 -10.52
C ASP A 234 17.19 1.37 -9.99
N PRO A 235 17.63 2.27 -10.90
CA PRO A 235 18.44 3.43 -10.53
C PRO A 235 17.69 4.50 -9.72
N VAL A 236 16.36 4.56 -9.80
CA VAL A 236 15.51 5.47 -9.01
C VAL A 236 15.33 4.87 -7.61
N MET A 237 14.99 3.58 -7.52
CA MET A 237 14.88 2.89 -6.22
C MET A 237 16.19 2.90 -5.42
N LYS A 238 17.34 2.70 -6.08
CA LYS A 238 18.65 2.85 -5.45
C LYS A 238 18.89 4.25 -4.91
N ASN A 239 18.47 5.28 -5.66
CA ASN A 239 18.58 6.67 -5.22
C ASN A 239 17.68 6.93 -4.01
N THR A 240 16.42 6.53 -4.07
CA THR A 240 15.45 6.63 -2.96
C THR A 240 15.98 5.94 -1.70
N ASN A 241 16.48 4.71 -1.81
CA ASN A 241 17.10 4.00 -0.70
C ASN A 241 18.30 4.74 -0.09
N LEU A 242 19.19 5.29 -0.93
CA LEU A 242 20.36 6.03 -0.47
C LEU A 242 19.96 7.33 0.26
N VAL A 243 19.00 8.08 -0.29
CA VAL A 243 18.48 9.31 0.32
C VAL A 243 17.84 9.00 1.67
N LEU A 244 17.01 7.97 1.74
CA LEU A 244 16.39 7.53 2.98
C LEU A 244 17.42 7.10 4.02
N MET A 245 18.43 6.32 3.64
CA MET A 245 19.50 5.92 4.56
C MET A 245 20.21 7.15 5.15
N MET A 246 20.60 8.13 4.32
CA MET A 246 21.24 9.36 4.80
C MET A 246 20.32 10.16 5.73
N TYR A 247 19.02 10.22 5.43
CA TYR A 247 18.05 10.89 6.28
C TYR A 247 17.87 10.18 7.63
N ILE A 248 17.83 8.84 7.66
CA ILE A 248 17.76 8.07 8.90
C ILE A 248 19.05 8.19 9.71
N ASP A 249 20.22 8.27 9.06
CA ASP A 249 21.49 8.54 9.73
C ASP A 249 21.47 9.91 10.43
N PHE A 250 20.98 10.94 9.73
CA PHE A 250 20.76 12.27 10.30
C PHE A 250 19.84 12.23 11.52
N LEU A 251 18.69 11.54 11.45
CA LEU A 251 17.77 11.40 12.59
C LEU A 251 18.42 10.64 13.76
N THR A 252 19.24 9.63 13.46
CA THR A 252 19.88 8.77 14.46
C THR A 252 20.81 9.58 15.38
N THR A 253 21.49 10.61 14.86
CA THR A 253 22.30 11.54 15.66
C THR A 253 21.46 12.14 16.80
N PHE A 254 20.29 12.69 16.49
CA PHE A 254 19.42 13.32 17.49
C PHE A 254 18.66 12.31 18.36
N VAL A 255 18.35 11.13 17.84
CA VAL A 255 17.73 10.04 18.63
C VAL A 255 18.67 9.56 19.73
N ASN A 256 19.97 9.44 19.44
CA ASN A 256 20.95 9.00 20.43
C ASN A 256 21.12 10.01 21.57
N GLU A 257 20.95 11.32 21.32
CA GLU A 257 21.00 12.36 22.35
C GLU A 257 19.89 12.20 23.41
N VAL A 258 18.70 11.77 22.99
CA VAL A 258 17.51 11.64 23.86
C VAL A 258 17.11 10.21 24.14
N SER A 259 17.97 9.24 23.86
CA SER A 259 17.70 7.81 24.05
C SER A 259 17.32 7.47 25.50
N LEU A 260 16.39 6.53 25.67
CA LEU A 260 16.00 5.98 26.97
C LEU A 260 17.06 5.06 27.58
N ASP A 261 17.97 4.51 26.77
CA ASP A 261 18.96 3.50 27.21
C ASP A 261 20.12 4.13 28.01
N ASN A 262 20.43 5.42 27.77
CA ASN A 262 21.52 6.15 28.40
C ASN A 262 21.03 7.37 29.20
N PRO A 263 20.37 7.18 30.35
CA PRO A 263 19.88 8.29 31.17
C PRO A 263 21.00 9.23 31.65
N ASN A 264 22.25 8.76 31.76
CA ASN A 264 23.39 9.55 32.25
C ASN A 264 24.06 10.44 31.19
N GLN A 265 23.91 10.16 29.88
CA GLN A 265 24.39 11.06 28.83
C GLN A 265 23.54 12.34 28.73
N SER A 266 22.26 12.25 29.08
CA SER A 266 21.38 13.41 29.25
C SER A 266 22.07 14.45 30.16
N ASN A 267 22.56 14.01 31.32
CA ASN A 267 23.13 14.90 32.34
C ASN A 267 24.43 15.62 31.91
N HIS A 268 25.25 15.04 31.04
CA HIS A 268 26.49 15.70 30.59
C HIS A 268 26.26 16.80 29.53
N TYR A 269 25.22 16.68 28.70
CA TYR A 269 24.79 17.78 27.81
C TYR A 269 23.88 18.79 28.53
N HIS A 270 23.23 18.39 29.64
CA HIS A 270 22.34 19.24 30.45
C HIS A 270 23.05 20.32 31.29
N ALA A 271 24.37 20.21 31.49
CA ALA A 271 25.11 21.33 32.10
C ALA A 271 25.19 22.56 31.17
N ALA A 272 25.08 22.37 29.84
CA ALA A 272 25.19 23.44 28.84
C ALA A 272 23.85 23.85 28.19
N SER A 273 22.82 22.98 28.19
CA SER A 273 21.48 23.26 27.64
C SER A 273 20.40 23.24 28.73
N ARG A 274 20.18 24.39 29.39
CA ARG A 274 19.03 24.61 30.28
C ARG A 274 17.73 24.96 29.52
N THR A 275 17.65 24.78 28.19
CA THR A 275 16.64 25.45 27.35
C THR A 275 15.77 24.57 26.44
N SER A 276 15.94 23.25 26.41
CA SER A 276 15.13 22.35 25.57
C SER A 276 14.69 21.10 26.33
N ASP A 277 13.39 20.91 26.49
CA ASP A 277 12.81 19.71 27.13
C ASP A 277 13.07 18.46 26.25
N PRO A 278 13.79 17.44 26.77
CA PRO A 278 14.04 16.18 26.07
C PRO A 278 12.75 15.45 25.67
N GLN A 279 11.66 15.60 26.42
CA GLN A 279 10.38 14.96 26.08
C GLN A 279 9.76 15.55 24.82
N ILE A 280 9.84 16.87 24.64
CA ILE A 280 9.37 17.55 23.42
C ILE A 280 10.20 17.07 22.21
N GLN A 281 11.52 16.97 22.35
CA GLN A 281 12.39 16.47 21.28
C GLN A 281 12.08 15.01 20.94
N ARG A 282 11.85 14.15 21.94
CA ARG A 282 11.42 12.75 21.72
C ARG A 282 10.11 12.68 20.94
N THR A 283 9.13 13.51 21.30
CA THR A 283 7.83 13.57 20.62
C THR A 283 7.98 14.00 19.16
N ILE A 284 8.78 15.04 18.87
CA ILE A 284 9.06 15.49 17.51
C ILE A 284 9.70 14.37 16.68
N LEU A 285 10.79 13.76 17.19
CA LEU A 285 11.49 12.68 16.49
C LEU A 285 10.60 11.45 16.29
N LEU A 286 9.77 11.11 17.27
CA LEU A 286 8.83 10.00 17.16
C LEU A 286 7.77 10.26 16.07
N LYS A 287 7.20 11.46 16.01
CA LYS A 287 6.28 11.85 14.91
C LYS A 287 6.97 11.73 13.55
N THR A 288 8.20 12.22 13.43
CA THR A 288 8.96 12.15 12.18
C THR A 288 9.25 10.70 11.76
N LEU A 289 9.68 9.83 12.67
CA LEU A 289 9.94 8.41 12.35
C LEU A 289 8.65 7.67 11.96
N LEU A 290 7.52 7.98 12.60
CA LEU A 290 6.21 7.44 12.22
C LEU A 290 5.79 7.92 10.83
N LEU A 291 6.07 9.18 10.47
CA LEU A 291 5.82 9.68 9.11
C LEU A 291 6.66 8.93 8.07
N VAL A 292 7.93 8.59 8.36
CA VAL A 292 8.77 7.77 7.47
C VAL A 292 8.20 6.35 7.29
N LEU A 293 7.66 5.75 8.36
CA LEU A 293 6.98 4.46 8.28
C LEU A 293 5.71 4.54 7.42
N TYR A 294 4.94 5.62 7.55
CA TYR A 294 3.77 5.89 6.72
C TYR A 294 4.13 6.09 5.24
N ARG A 295 5.12 6.93 4.95
CA ARG A 295 5.66 7.15 3.61
C ARG A 295 7.15 7.51 3.71
N PRO A 296 8.05 6.84 2.96
CA PRO A 296 7.76 5.91 1.86
C PRO A 296 7.67 4.43 2.26
N LEU A 297 8.06 4.02 3.47
CA LEU A 297 8.30 2.61 3.80
C LEU A 297 7.05 1.71 3.68
N ARG A 298 5.85 2.23 3.92
CA ARG A 298 4.58 1.52 3.67
C ARG A 298 4.49 0.96 2.25
N LEU A 299 4.92 1.75 1.27
CA LEU A 299 4.81 1.43 -0.15
C LEU A 299 6.04 0.70 -0.69
N MET A 300 7.18 0.80 0.00
CA MET A 300 8.40 0.13 -0.43
C MET A 300 8.32 -1.39 -0.23
N ASP A 301 9.04 -2.13 -1.06
CA ASP A 301 9.20 -3.57 -0.89
C ASP A 301 10.14 -3.84 0.31
N LEU A 302 9.59 -4.48 1.35
CA LEU A 302 10.29 -4.86 2.58
C LEU A 302 10.41 -6.38 2.71
N TYR A 303 10.23 -7.10 1.60
CA TYR A 303 10.23 -8.56 1.57
C TYR A 303 11.56 -9.15 2.04
N ASP A 304 11.45 -10.29 2.71
CA ASP A 304 12.57 -11.08 3.19
C ASP A 304 12.59 -12.40 2.43
N HIS A 305 13.74 -12.75 1.85
CA HIS A 305 13.90 -13.99 1.07
C HIS A 305 13.75 -15.25 1.94
N ASP A 306 13.81 -15.12 3.27
CA ASP A 306 13.81 -16.23 4.23
C ASP A 306 12.46 -16.44 4.96
N LEU A 307 11.34 -15.95 4.43
CA LEU A 307 10.03 -16.42 4.90
C LEU A 307 9.91 -17.92 4.56
N PRO A 308 9.51 -18.79 5.51
CA PRO A 308 9.35 -20.21 5.23
C PRO A 308 8.40 -20.39 4.05
N ASP A 309 8.91 -21.02 2.98
CA ASP A 309 8.22 -21.18 1.71
C ASP A 309 6.74 -21.57 1.88
N LYS A 310 5.84 -20.75 1.30
CA LYS A 310 4.38 -20.95 1.24
C LYS A 310 3.96 -22.20 0.43
N SER A 311 4.89 -23.07 0.03
CA SER A 311 4.68 -24.17 -0.92
C SER A 311 4.99 -25.58 -0.41
N SER A 312 5.40 -25.77 0.85
CA SER A 312 5.69 -27.10 1.41
C SER A 312 4.45 -27.81 1.98
N SER A 313 3.37 -27.92 1.21
CA SER A 313 2.25 -28.82 1.52
C SER A 313 1.64 -29.50 0.30
N SER A 314 2.47 -29.95 -0.64
CA SER A 314 2.04 -30.91 -1.67
C SER A 314 3.21 -31.55 -2.40
N GLN A 315 3.90 -32.49 -1.75
CA GLN A 315 4.51 -33.64 -2.43
C GLN A 315 4.95 -34.69 -1.40
N ILE A 316 4.03 -35.58 -1.06
CA ILE A 316 4.38 -36.90 -0.51
C ILE A 316 4.78 -37.75 -1.71
N LYS A 317 6.05 -38.13 -1.80
CA LYS A 317 6.45 -39.36 -2.48
C LYS A 317 7.48 -40.10 -1.63
N ASP A 318 7.13 -41.35 -1.40
CA ASP A 318 7.88 -42.38 -0.71
C ASP A 318 9.29 -42.55 -1.28
N SER A 319 10.27 -42.73 -0.39
CA SER A 319 11.27 -43.79 -0.55
C SER A 319 12.11 -43.94 0.71
N GLU A 320 12.20 -45.19 1.14
CA GLU A 320 12.88 -45.68 2.33
C GLU A 320 14.41 -45.69 2.19
N SER A 321 15.07 -45.70 3.36
CA SER A 321 16.37 -46.33 3.66
C SER A 321 17.67 -45.59 3.31
N LYS A 322 18.34 -45.04 4.35
CA LYS A 322 19.54 -45.64 4.95
C LYS A 322 20.04 -44.83 6.17
N LYS A 323 20.47 -45.60 7.17
CA LYS A 323 20.94 -45.21 8.51
C LYS A 323 22.33 -44.52 8.52
N PRO A 324 22.74 -43.94 9.66
CA PRO A 324 23.67 -42.82 9.76
C PRO A 324 25.12 -43.24 10.05
N SER A 325 26.08 -42.35 9.79
CA SER A 325 27.45 -42.46 10.31
C SER A 325 27.82 -41.26 11.17
N THR A 326 28.19 -41.60 12.40
CA THR A 326 28.73 -40.84 13.52
C THR A 326 30.02 -40.06 13.23
N LYS A 327 30.18 -38.90 13.90
CA LYS A 327 31.39 -38.40 14.61
C LYS A 327 31.10 -37.00 15.16
N LYS A 328 30.88 -36.85 16.48
CA LYS A 328 31.84 -36.60 17.57
C LYS A 328 31.75 -35.14 18.06
N ASN A 329 31.32 -35.04 19.31
CA ASN A 329 31.33 -33.86 20.18
C ASN A 329 32.69 -33.15 20.19
N GLN A 330 32.68 -31.82 20.17
CA GLN A 330 33.64 -31.04 20.96
C GLN A 330 33.00 -29.74 21.47
N SER A 331 33.35 -29.49 22.72
CA SER A 331 32.86 -28.54 23.72
C SER A 331 32.74 -27.07 23.32
N VAL A 332 31.67 -26.48 23.85
CA VAL A 332 31.39 -25.06 24.07
C VAL A 332 32.56 -24.34 24.76
N GLN A 333 33.05 -23.27 24.16
CA GLN A 333 33.68 -22.14 24.86
C GLN A 333 33.09 -20.84 24.31
N THR A 334 32.35 -20.13 25.17
CA THR A 334 31.83 -18.77 24.91
C THR A 334 32.98 -17.75 24.95
N PRO A 335 33.18 -16.89 23.93
CA PRO A 335 34.19 -15.84 24.02
C PRO A 335 33.71 -14.66 24.91
N PRO A 336 34.63 -13.83 25.43
CA PRO A 336 34.33 -12.76 26.38
C PRO A 336 33.66 -11.53 25.73
N LEU A 337 32.98 -10.75 26.58
CA LEU A 337 32.07 -9.64 26.26
C LEU A 337 32.67 -8.50 25.41
N GLU A 338 33.99 -8.33 25.38
CA GLU A 338 34.65 -7.22 24.66
C GLU A 338 34.77 -7.44 23.14
N ASN A 339 34.76 -8.69 22.67
CA ASN A 339 34.78 -8.99 21.23
C ASN A 339 33.39 -8.90 20.57
N GLN A 340 32.32 -8.66 21.33
CA GLN A 340 30.97 -8.47 20.76
C GLN A 340 30.74 -7.07 20.19
N ILE A 341 31.52 -6.07 20.63
CA ILE A 341 31.40 -4.68 20.15
C ILE A 341 32.11 -4.50 18.80
N ILE A 342 33.19 -5.25 18.54
CA ILE A 342 33.95 -5.14 17.29
C ILE A 342 33.23 -5.85 16.12
N LEU A 343 32.40 -6.87 16.39
CA LEU A 343 31.57 -7.54 15.38
C LEU A 343 30.31 -6.75 14.98
N GLN A 344 29.95 -5.67 15.69
CA GLN A 344 28.78 -4.84 15.33
C GLN A 344 29.02 -3.94 14.10
N ASN A 345 30.28 -3.63 13.77
CA ASN A 345 30.60 -2.72 12.67
C ASN A 345 31.06 -3.43 11.38
N SER A 346 31.33 -4.74 11.41
CA SER A 346 31.84 -5.49 10.25
C SER A 346 30.84 -6.48 9.62
N ILE A 347 29.63 -6.60 10.15
CA ILE A 347 28.58 -7.50 9.61
C ILE A 347 27.54 -6.72 8.76
N MET A 348 27.72 -5.41 8.58
CA MET A 348 26.82 -4.60 7.74
C MET A 348 27.04 -4.77 6.22
N ASP A 349 28.16 -5.38 5.79
CA ASP A 349 28.57 -5.31 4.37
C ASP A 349 28.43 -6.61 3.56
N ASN A 350 27.99 -7.75 4.12
CA ASN A 350 27.94 -9.01 3.34
C ASN A 350 26.76 -9.94 3.71
N SER A 351 25.52 -9.46 3.61
CA SER A 351 24.31 -10.31 3.55
C SER A 351 23.27 -9.70 2.60
N PRO A 352 22.43 -10.52 1.93
CA PRO A 352 21.61 -10.13 0.78
C PRO A 352 20.31 -9.42 1.20
N PHE A 353 20.39 -8.44 2.08
CA PHE A 353 19.20 -7.70 2.50
C PHE A 353 18.75 -6.71 1.43
N VAL A 354 17.43 -6.66 1.22
CA VAL A 354 16.80 -5.55 0.49
C VAL A 354 17.16 -4.25 1.22
N ALA A 355 17.79 -3.30 0.53
CA ALA A 355 18.23 -2.04 1.14
C ALA A 355 17.12 -1.38 1.96
N SER A 356 15.90 -1.33 1.41
CA SER A 356 14.66 -0.84 2.04
C SER A 356 14.39 -1.47 3.42
N ARG A 357 14.64 -2.78 3.58
CA ARG A 357 14.42 -3.51 4.84
C ARG A 357 15.45 -3.10 5.90
N SER A 358 16.70 -2.89 5.50
CA SER A 358 17.73 -2.37 6.41
C SER A 358 17.36 -0.98 6.94
N ILE A 359 16.85 -0.10 6.07
CA ILE A 359 16.33 1.21 6.47
C ILE A 359 15.20 1.07 7.49
N ALA A 360 14.22 0.22 7.17
CA ALA A 360 13.05 0.00 8.02
C ALA A 360 13.44 -0.53 9.41
N ASN A 361 14.39 -1.47 9.47
CA ASN A 361 14.95 -1.96 10.73
C ASN A 361 15.62 -0.82 11.52
N LYS A 362 16.41 0.03 10.87
CA LYS A 362 17.06 1.17 11.53
C LYS A 362 16.03 2.16 12.09
N VAL A 363 14.94 2.43 11.36
CA VAL A 363 13.81 3.23 11.83
C VAL A 363 13.17 2.61 13.07
N CYS A 364 12.86 1.32 13.04
CA CYS A 364 12.27 0.62 14.18
C CYS A 364 13.20 0.66 15.41
N TYR A 365 14.50 0.43 15.22
CA TYR A 365 15.49 0.55 16.29
C TYR A 365 15.51 1.94 16.91
N SER A 366 15.49 2.99 16.09
CA SER A 366 15.38 4.38 16.56
C SER A 366 14.09 4.62 17.37
N ILE A 367 12.96 4.05 16.96
CA ILE A 367 11.70 4.13 17.73
C ILE A 367 11.85 3.45 19.10
N THR A 368 12.48 2.26 19.16
CA THR A 368 12.68 1.55 20.44
C THR A 368 13.54 2.33 21.43
N LYS A 369 14.44 3.20 20.95
CA LYS A 369 15.24 4.10 21.79
C LYS A 369 14.45 5.28 22.34
N LEU A 370 13.41 5.71 21.64
CA LEU A 370 12.59 6.87 22.02
C LEU A 370 11.39 6.49 22.89
N HIS A 371 10.91 5.25 22.77
CA HIS A 371 9.68 4.79 23.41
C HIS A 371 9.87 3.42 24.08
N PRO A 372 9.32 3.18 25.28
CA PRO A 372 9.61 1.98 26.05
C PRO A 372 9.01 0.69 25.46
N ASN A 373 7.77 0.72 24.97
CA ASN A 373 7.13 -0.47 24.41
C ASN A 373 6.06 -0.15 23.36
N PHE A 374 5.71 -1.16 22.57
CA PHE A 374 4.75 -1.04 21.47
C PHE A 374 3.30 -0.81 21.94
N LEU A 375 2.83 -1.48 22.99
CA LEU A 375 1.43 -1.36 23.43
C LEU A 375 1.10 0.05 23.95
N THR A 376 2.02 0.63 24.72
CA THR A 376 1.88 2.02 25.19
C THR A 376 1.98 3.00 24.03
N LEU A 377 2.75 2.69 22.98
CA LEU A 377 2.81 3.51 21.77
C LEU A 377 1.47 3.52 21.04
N LEU A 378 0.77 2.38 20.96
CA LEU A 378 -0.58 2.30 20.37
C LEU A 378 -1.60 3.21 21.09
N GLN A 379 -1.39 3.46 22.38
CA GLN A 379 -2.28 4.29 23.20
C GLN A 379 -1.96 5.79 23.16
N ARG A 380 -0.87 6.20 22.51
CA ARG A 380 -0.42 7.60 22.45
C ARG A 380 -1.23 8.44 21.46
N THR A 381 -2.44 8.80 21.86
CA THR A 381 -3.29 9.73 21.11
C THR A 381 -2.74 11.16 21.11
N ASP A 382 -1.84 11.49 22.04
CA ASP A 382 -1.17 12.79 22.13
C ASP A 382 -0.23 13.09 20.94
N LEU A 383 0.16 12.05 20.19
CA LEU A 383 0.94 12.21 18.97
C LEU A 383 0.09 12.66 17.76
N ILE A 384 -1.23 12.48 17.84
CA ILE A 384 -2.17 12.81 16.77
C ILE A 384 -2.44 14.32 16.83
N SER A 385 -2.25 15.01 15.71
CA SER A 385 -2.63 16.42 15.58
C SER A 385 -4.15 16.54 15.43
N SER A 386 -4.79 17.49 16.13
CA SER A 386 -6.23 17.70 16.09
C SER A 386 -6.68 18.41 14.80
N ASP A 387 -7.90 18.12 14.34
CA ASP A 387 -8.45 18.70 13.11
C ASP A 387 -8.64 20.23 13.19
N GLU A 388 -8.78 20.81 14.39
CA GLU A 388 -8.85 22.27 14.61
C GLU A 388 -7.51 23.00 14.34
N GLU A 389 -6.38 22.29 14.38
CA GLU A 389 -5.06 22.85 14.00
C GLU A 389 -4.91 22.95 12.46
N ILE A 390 -5.78 22.28 11.69
CA ILE A 390 -5.69 22.21 10.23
C ILE A 390 -6.28 23.47 9.57
N GLU A 391 -7.36 24.02 10.11
CA GLU A 391 -8.05 25.19 9.54
C GLU A 391 -7.35 26.53 9.87
N SER A 392 -6.56 26.58 10.95
CA SER A 392 -5.87 27.81 11.39
C SER A 392 -4.46 28.00 10.82
N ASN A 393 -3.83 26.95 10.27
CA ASN A 393 -2.44 26.97 9.81
C ASN A 393 -2.32 26.86 8.28
N THR A 394 -2.56 27.96 7.59
CA THR A 394 -2.17 28.17 6.18
C THR A 394 -0.66 28.40 5.98
N LYS A 395 0.18 28.11 7.01
CA LYS A 395 1.65 28.27 6.98
C LYS A 395 2.33 26.96 7.37
N ASN A 396 2.91 26.28 6.37
CA ASN A 396 3.59 24.98 6.37
C ASN A 396 4.73 24.79 7.41
N THR A 397 4.47 24.83 8.72
CA THR A 397 5.56 24.72 9.73
C THR A 397 5.36 23.65 10.80
N ASP A 398 4.23 22.93 10.78
CA ASP A 398 3.95 21.89 11.78
C ASP A 398 4.02 20.47 11.21
N LEU A 399 4.78 19.61 11.90
CA LEU A 399 4.84 18.16 11.69
C LEU A 399 3.47 17.53 11.97
N PHE A 400 2.64 17.44 10.93
CA PHE A 400 1.28 16.96 11.01
C PHE A 400 1.19 15.43 10.89
N LEU A 401 0.61 14.80 11.92
CA LEU A 401 0.35 13.36 11.96
C LEU A 401 -1.14 13.13 12.20
N SER A 402 -1.88 12.83 11.13
CA SER A 402 -3.29 12.47 11.23
C SER A 402 -3.48 11.09 11.86
N ARG A 403 -4.70 10.84 12.35
CA ARG A 403 -5.07 9.53 12.91
C ARG A 403 -4.85 8.39 11.92
N GLU A 404 -5.16 8.60 10.65
CA GLU A 404 -4.96 7.62 9.58
C GLU A 404 -3.47 7.33 9.36
N LYS A 405 -2.64 8.38 9.20
CA LYS A 405 -1.19 8.25 9.03
C LYS A 405 -0.55 7.52 10.22
N PHE A 406 -1.01 7.82 11.43
CA PHE A 406 -0.58 7.15 12.66
C PHE A 406 -0.92 5.66 12.62
N GLN A 407 -2.16 5.30 12.27
CA GLN A 407 -2.57 3.90 12.21
C GLN A 407 -1.78 3.10 11.17
N PHE A 408 -1.57 3.66 9.98
CA PHE A 408 -0.73 3.03 8.94
C PHE A 408 0.73 2.86 9.36
N ALA A 409 1.32 3.88 9.97
CA ALA A 409 2.69 3.81 10.48
C ALA A 409 2.84 2.68 11.50
N LEU A 410 1.87 2.54 12.41
CA LEU A 410 1.83 1.47 13.39
C LEU A 410 1.61 0.09 12.77
N SER A 411 0.83 -0.01 11.69
CA SER A 411 0.68 -1.26 10.94
C SER A 411 2.00 -1.73 10.33
N VAL A 412 2.75 -0.81 9.71
CA VAL A 412 4.08 -1.13 9.15
C VAL A 412 5.07 -1.47 10.26
N LEU A 413 5.03 -0.75 11.39
CA LEU A 413 5.84 -1.05 12.57
C LEU A 413 5.55 -2.46 13.10
N SER A 414 4.27 -2.81 13.26
CA SER A 414 3.84 -4.13 13.72
C SER A 414 4.34 -5.23 12.77
N TYR A 415 4.17 -5.04 11.46
CA TYR A 415 4.71 -5.95 10.44
C TYR A 415 6.22 -6.18 10.60
N ILE A 416 7.02 -5.12 10.73
CA ILE A 416 8.48 -5.24 10.86
C ILE A 416 8.85 -5.98 12.16
N LEU A 417 8.20 -5.64 13.28
CA LEU A 417 8.45 -6.24 14.59
C LEU A 417 8.08 -7.73 14.62
N GLU A 418 6.92 -8.10 14.07
CA GLU A 418 6.43 -9.48 14.08
C GLU A 418 7.25 -10.40 13.16
N ILE A 419 7.72 -9.89 12.02
CA ILE A 419 8.70 -10.60 11.17
C ILE A 419 10.01 -10.81 11.91
N SER A 420 10.54 -9.75 12.55
CA SER A 420 11.80 -9.84 13.28
C SER A 420 11.70 -10.83 14.45
N ARG A 421 10.50 -10.95 15.05
CA ARG A 421 10.20 -11.94 16.09
C ARG A 421 10.02 -13.36 15.54
N ALA A 422 9.59 -13.52 14.29
CA ALA A 422 9.49 -14.83 13.64
C ALA A 422 10.86 -15.38 13.24
N ASN A 423 11.78 -14.50 12.80
CA ASN A 423 13.11 -14.86 12.29
C ASN A 423 14.24 -14.30 13.18
N PRO A 424 14.53 -14.93 14.34
CA PRO A 424 15.51 -14.43 15.32
C PRO A 424 16.97 -14.56 14.87
N ILE A 425 17.26 -15.41 13.89
CA ILE A 425 18.63 -15.68 13.39
C ILE A 425 19.17 -14.48 12.57
N VAL A 426 18.26 -13.72 11.95
CA VAL A 426 18.58 -12.79 10.86
C VAL A 426 18.47 -11.33 11.30
N THR A 427 17.74 -11.02 12.37
CA THR A 427 17.43 -9.63 12.75
C THR A 427 17.94 -9.25 14.14
N THR A 428 18.80 -8.22 14.20
CA THR A 428 19.27 -7.56 15.44
C THR A 428 18.14 -6.98 16.28
N LEU A 429 16.96 -6.74 15.68
CA LEU A 429 15.76 -6.27 16.36
C LEU A 429 15.13 -7.27 17.32
N SER A 430 15.31 -8.58 17.09
CA SER A 430 14.72 -9.65 17.92
C SER A 430 15.15 -9.60 19.39
N ARG A 431 16.26 -8.90 19.69
CA ARG A 431 16.82 -8.74 21.03
C ARG A 431 16.25 -7.54 21.82
N LEU A 432 15.37 -6.75 21.22
CA LEU A 432 14.77 -5.58 21.86
C LEU A 432 13.49 -6.00 22.60
N ASN A 433 13.43 -5.75 23.91
CA ASN A 433 12.25 -5.98 24.75
C ASN A 433 11.07 -5.01 24.45
N PHE A 434 10.97 -4.49 23.23
CA PHE A 434 10.00 -3.48 22.82
C PHE A 434 8.58 -4.05 22.68
N LEU A 435 8.47 -5.29 22.21
CA LEU A 435 7.22 -6.05 22.32
C LEU A 435 7.15 -6.65 23.73
N PRO A 436 6.13 -6.30 24.53
CA PRO A 436 5.99 -6.91 25.85
C PRO A 436 5.79 -8.42 25.70
N LYS A 437 6.25 -9.19 26.69
CA LYS A 437 6.02 -10.64 26.76
C LYS A 437 4.54 -10.89 27.06
N ILE A 438 3.74 -10.89 26.01
CA ILE A 438 2.32 -11.23 26.08
C ILE A 438 2.21 -12.76 26.10
N TYR A 439 1.48 -13.28 27.08
CA TYR A 439 1.34 -14.72 27.31
C TYR A 439 0.40 -15.42 26.30
N THR A 440 -0.50 -14.69 25.64
CA THR A 440 -1.49 -15.29 24.73
C THR A 440 -1.35 -14.77 23.29
N HIS A 441 -1.17 -15.69 22.34
CA HIS A 441 -1.10 -15.36 20.91
C HIS A 441 -2.41 -14.79 20.37
N ILE A 442 -3.55 -15.14 20.99
CA ILE A 442 -4.87 -14.59 20.68
C ILE A 442 -4.95 -13.10 21.02
N TYR A 443 -4.36 -12.67 22.14
CA TYR A 443 -4.32 -11.24 22.50
C TYR A 443 -3.45 -10.46 21.50
N ASN A 444 -2.31 -11.02 21.08
CA ASN A 444 -1.48 -10.42 20.02
C ASN A 444 -2.27 -10.23 18.72
N LEU A 445 -3.04 -11.25 18.30
CA LEU A 445 -3.90 -11.11 17.14
C LEU A 445 -4.94 -10.00 17.35
N SER A 446 -5.61 -9.97 18.51
CA SER A 446 -6.67 -9.01 18.84
C SER A 446 -6.22 -7.55 18.73
N ILE A 447 -5.02 -7.23 19.23
CA ILE A 447 -4.46 -5.87 19.16
C ILE A 447 -4.10 -5.49 17.73
N ASN A 448 -3.62 -6.45 16.95
CA ASN A 448 -3.19 -6.23 15.58
C ASN A 448 -4.34 -6.22 14.56
N LEU A 449 -5.57 -6.64 14.93
CA LEU A 449 -6.72 -6.63 14.02
C LEU A 449 -6.95 -5.29 13.31
N PRO A 450 -7.05 -4.13 14.00
CA PRO A 450 -7.22 -2.83 13.35
C PRO A 450 -6.04 -2.46 12.44
N LEU A 451 -4.83 -2.91 12.76
CA LEU A 451 -3.62 -2.60 12.00
C LEU A 451 -3.56 -3.41 10.70
N ILE A 452 -3.86 -4.70 10.79
CA ILE A 452 -3.96 -5.61 9.64
C ILE A 452 -5.07 -5.10 8.71
N GLN A 453 -6.23 -4.75 9.26
CA GLN A 453 -7.35 -4.26 8.47
C GLN A 453 -6.99 -3.01 7.66
N CYS A 454 -6.20 -2.08 8.21
CA CYS A 454 -5.71 -0.92 7.47
C CYS A 454 -4.88 -1.32 6.25
N LEU A 455 -3.96 -2.29 6.39
CA LEU A 455 -3.14 -2.76 5.29
C LEU A 455 -3.94 -3.54 4.23
N LEU A 456 -4.91 -4.34 4.65
CA LEU A 456 -5.72 -5.15 3.74
C LEU A 456 -6.75 -4.35 2.92
N LYS A 457 -7.02 -3.10 3.28
CA LYS A 457 -7.92 -2.18 2.56
C LYS A 457 -7.20 -1.36 1.48
N GLU A 458 -5.87 -1.40 1.45
CA GLU A 458 -5.08 -0.65 0.47
C GLU A 458 -5.06 -1.37 -0.89
N ASP A 459 -5.15 -0.59 -1.96
CA ASP A 459 -5.07 -1.11 -3.33
C ASP A 459 -3.62 -1.43 -3.75
N GLN A 460 -2.65 -0.86 -3.04
CA GLN A 460 -1.24 -1.01 -3.34
C GLN A 460 -0.70 -2.39 -2.95
N PHE A 461 -0.11 -3.10 -3.92
CA PHE A 461 0.37 -4.47 -3.73
C PHE A 461 1.27 -4.65 -2.51
N THR A 462 2.28 -3.78 -2.36
CA THR A 462 3.26 -3.90 -1.27
C THR A 462 2.65 -3.64 0.11
N ALA A 463 1.61 -2.83 0.23
CA ALA A 463 0.90 -2.61 1.49
C ALA A 463 -0.02 -3.80 1.81
N LEU A 464 -0.76 -4.26 0.79
CA LEU A 464 -1.62 -5.45 0.86
C LEU A 464 -0.84 -6.70 1.29
N GLU A 465 0.32 -6.94 0.66
CA GLU A 465 1.21 -8.06 0.96
C GLU A 465 1.68 -8.04 2.42
N LYS A 466 2.08 -6.87 2.95
CA LYS A 466 2.44 -6.72 4.37
C LYS A 466 1.29 -7.09 5.29
N GLY A 467 0.06 -6.73 4.92
CA GLY A 467 -1.15 -7.09 5.68
C GLY A 467 -1.40 -8.60 5.71
N LEU A 468 -1.27 -9.27 4.56
CA LEU A 468 -1.44 -10.72 4.44
C LEU A 468 -0.35 -11.48 5.21
N ASP A 469 0.90 -11.06 5.08
CA ASP A 469 2.04 -11.68 5.78
C ASP A 469 1.97 -11.46 7.30
N LEU A 470 1.59 -10.26 7.76
CA LEU A 470 1.37 -9.99 9.18
C LEU A 470 0.28 -10.91 9.76
N LEU A 471 -0.84 -11.06 9.04
CA LEU A 471 -1.90 -11.98 9.45
C LEU A 471 -1.40 -13.42 9.51
N HIS A 472 -0.65 -13.85 8.51
CA HIS A 472 -0.05 -15.20 8.46
C HIS A 472 0.83 -15.49 9.68
N ILE A 473 1.77 -14.59 9.98
CA ILE A 473 2.73 -14.73 11.08
C ILE A 473 2.03 -14.80 12.45
N LEU A 474 0.91 -14.10 12.61
CA LEU A 474 0.12 -14.11 13.84
C LEU A 474 -0.74 -15.38 13.94
N LEU A 475 -1.37 -15.81 12.84
CA LEU A 475 -2.19 -17.03 12.83
C LEU A 475 -1.37 -18.31 13.00
N GLN A 476 -0.18 -18.41 12.41
CA GLN A 476 0.69 -19.58 12.54
C GLN A 476 1.06 -19.94 13.99
N ARG A 477 1.01 -18.96 14.91
CA ARG A 477 1.33 -19.16 16.33
C ARG A 477 0.11 -19.53 17.17
N ILE A 478 -1.08 -19.53 16.57
CA ILE A 478 -2.32 -19.86 17.26
C ILE A 478 -2.66 -21.33 17.00
N GLU A 479 -2.92 -22.07 18.08
CA GLU A 479 -3.32 -23.46 17.97
C GLU A 479 -4.73 -23.59 17.37
N LYS A 480 -4.99 -24.70 16.67
CA LYS A 480 -6.32 -24.99 16.10
C LYS A 480 -7.33 -25.19 17.24
N ASN A 481 -8.57 -24.75 17.04
CA ASN A 481 -9.65 -24.78 18.05
C ASN A 481 -9.37 -23.97 19.34
N SER A 482 -8.51 -22.95 19.31
CA SER A 482 -8.18 -22.16 20.52
C SER A 482 -8.95 -20.84 20.63
N ILE A 483 -9.51 -20.33 19.52
CA ILE A 483 -10.23 -19.05 19.52
C ILE A 483 -11.71 -19.27 19.88
N GLU A 484 -12.14 -18.60 20.95
CA GLU A 484 -13.53 -18.63 21.41
C GLU A 484 -14.52 -17.97 20.43
N PRO A 485 -15.81 -18.36 20.47
CA PRO A 485 -16.86 -17.75 19.65
C PRO A 485 -17.10 -16.26 19.91
N SER A 486 -16.71 -15.76 21.09
CA SER A 486 -16.80 -14.34 21.48
C SER A 486 -15.91 -13.43 20.62
N PHE A 487 -14.81 -13.98 20.08
CA PHE A 487 -13.89 -13.25 19.19
C PHE A 487 -14.56 -12.79 17.88
N ILE A 488 -15.70 -13.39 17.50
CA ILE A 488 -16.49 -12.93 16.35
C ILE A 488 -16.95 -11.47 16.55
N ASP A 489 -17.20 -11.02 17.78
CA ASP A 489 -17.60 -9.64 18.02
C ASP A 489 -16.44 -8.65 17.74
N LEU A 490 -15.19 -9.07 17.96
CA LEU A 490 -14.01 -8.32 17.52
C LEU A 490 -13.87 -8.33 15.99
N LEU A 491 -14.17 -9.44 15.32
CA LEU A 491 -14.22 -9.48 13.85
C LEU A 491 -15.35 -8.58 13.29
N LYS A 492 -16.45 -8.38 14.01
CA LYS A 492 -17.48 -7.40 13.57
C LYS A 492 -16.95 -5.96 13.63
N GLN A 493 -16.16 -5.63 14.64
CA GLN A 493 -15.53 -4.31 14.77
C GLN A 493 -14.43 -4.12 13.73
N HIS A 494 -13.62 -5.16 13.52
CA HIS A 494 -12.51 -5.20 12.58
C HIS A 494 -12.67 -6.36 11.58
N PRO A 495 -13.49 -6.21 10.52
CA PRO A 495 -13.88 -7.28 9.61
C PRO A 495 -12.76 -7.72 8.64
N ILE A 496 -11.75 -8.40 9.19
CA ILE A 496 -10.65 -9.01 8.43
C ILE A 496 -11.17 -10.13 7.53
N ASP A 497 -12.13 -10.91 8.00
CA ASP A 497 -12.81 -11.95 7.21
C ASP A 497 -13.40 -11.36 5.93
N LYS A 498 -14.09 -10.21 6.02
CA LYS A 498 -14.63 -9.51 4.84
C LYS A 498 -13.54 -8.92 3.95
N SER A 499 -12.47 -8.37 4.54
CA SER A 499 -11.31 -7.88 3.78
C SER A 499 -10.66 -9.02 2.97
N LEU A 500 -10.47 -10.20 3.58
CA LEU A 500 -9.95 -11.37 2.88
C LEU A 500 -10.88 -11.81 1.75
N ILE A 501 -12.19 -11.83 1.97
CA ILE A 501 -13.18 -12.15 0.93
C ILE A 501 -13.08 -11.16 -0.23
N SER A 502 -12.97 -9.85 0.06
CA SER A 502 -12.80 -8.82 -0.96
C SER A 502 -11.54 -9.03 -1.78
N ILE A 503 -10.41 -9.36 -1.13
CA ILE A 503 -9.15 -9.64 -1.82
C ILE A 503 -9.30 -10.88 -2.71
N MET A 504 -9.87 -11.97 -2.18
CA MET A 504 -10.06 -13.21 -2.92
C MET A 504 -10.92 -13.06 -4.18
N VAL A 505 -11.88 -12.14 -4.19
CA VAL A 505 -12.81 -11.95 -5.32
C VAL A 505 -12.32 -10.85 -6.27
N PHE A 506 -11.83 -9.73 -5.74
CA PHE A 506 -11.62 -8.50 -6.52
C PHE A 506 -10.15 -8.11 -6.72
N SER A 507 -9.20 -8.70 -5.98
CA SER A 507 -7.79 -8.34 -6.17
C SER A 507 -7.30 -8.73 -7.55
N SER A 508 -6.55 -7.85 -8.22
CA SER A 508 -5.91 -8.13 -9.52
C SER A 508 -4.83 -9.22 -9.41
N TYR A 509 -4.19 -9.34 -8.25
CA TYR A 509 -3.05 -10.25 -8.04
C TYR A 509 -3.50 -11.66 -7.61
N VAL A 510 -3.29 -12.65 -8.47
CA VAL A 510 -3.49 -14.08 -8.25
C VAL A 510 -2.84 -14.56 -6.95
N ASN A 511 -1.57 -14.19 -6.72
CA ASN A 511 -0.84 -14.63 -5.52
C ASN A 511 -1.49 -14.14 -4.23
N SER A 512 -1.99 -12.90 -4.23
CA SER A 512 -2.74 -12.32 -3.12
C SER A 512 -4.08 -13.02 -2.91
N ARG A 513 -4.80 -13.37 -3.99
CA ARG A 513 -6.07 -14.14 -3.93
C ARG A 513 -5.85 -15.52 -3.30
N VAL A 514 -4.82 -16.25 -3.74
CA VAL A 514 -4.48 -17.58 -3.20
C VAL A 514 -4.06 -17.50 -1.74
N THR A 515 -3.20 -16.53 -1.40
CA THR A 515 -2.76 -16.32 -0.01
C THR A 515 -3.95 -15.98 0.89
N ALA A 516 -4.84 -15.08 0.46
CA ALA A 516 -6.03 -14.71 1.22
C ALA A 516 -6.97 -15.90 1.44
N LEU A 517 -7.13 -16.79 0.44
CA LEU A 517 -7.90 -18.03 0.57
C LEU A 517 -7.31 -18.96 1.65
N ASN A 518 -5.99 -19.12 1.67
CA ASN A 518 -5.32 -19.98 2.65
C ASN A 518 -5.43 -19.40 4.07
N LEU A 519 -5.21 -18.09 4.21
CA LEU A 519 -5.34 -17.39 5.49
C LEU A 519 -6.78 -17.43 6.02
N PHE A 520 -7.78 -17.30 5.15
CA PHE A 520 -9.16 -17.46 5.54
C PHE A 520 -9.43 -18.86 6.12
N LYS A 521 -8.92 -19.91 5.47
CA LYS A 521 -9.04 -21.29 5.97
C LYS A 521 -8.33 -21.47 7.32
N GLU A 522 -7.12 -20.94 7.46
CA GLU A 522 -6.35 -20.97 8.72
C GLU A 522 -7.09 -20.25 9.85
N LEU A 523 -7.62 -19.05 9.57
CA LEU A 523 -8.43 -18.28 10.52
C LEU A 523 -9.62 -19.09 11.01
N VAL A 524 -10.40 -19.69 10.10
CA VAL A 524 -11.54 -20.55 10.46
C VAL A 524 -11.10 -21.74 11.31
N LEU A 525 -9.97 -22.38 10.99
CA LEU A 525 -9.44 -23.50 11.77
C LEU A 525 -8.96 -23.10 13.17
N CYS A 526 -8.59 -21.84 13.41
CA CYS A 526 -8.24 -21.36 14.74
C CYS A 526 -9.45 -21.31 15.68
N PHE A 527 -10.67 -21.08 15.16
CA PHE A 527 -11.88 -21.05 15.97
C PHE A 527 -12.29 -22.42 16.50
N GLU A 528 -12.93 -22.42 17.67
CA GLU A 528 -13.72 -23.54 18.17
C GLU A 528 -14.92 -23.86 17.24
N HIS A 529 -15.51 -25.05 17.40
CA HIS A 529 -16.59 -25.55 16.56
C HIS A 529 -17.79 -24.60 16.45
N LEU A 530 -18.22 -23.97 17.55
CA LEU A 530 -19.32 -22.98 17.53
C LEU A 530 -18.95 -21.71 16.77
N GLY A 531 -17.70 -21.23 16.92
CA GLY A 531 -17.20 -20.06 16.21
C GLY A 531 -17.14 -20.31 14.70
N ARG A 532 -16.57 -21.47 14.30
CA ARG A 532 -16.55 -21.94 12.90
C ARG A 532 -17.93 -22.00 12.29
N TYR A 533 -18.89 -22.62 12.99
CA TYR A 533 -20.26 -22.70 12.53
C TYR A 533 -20.85 -21.31 12.28
N LYS A 534 -20.69 -20.38 13.23
CA LYS A 534 -21.21 -19.00 13.10
C LYS A 534 -20.61 -18.26 11.90
N ILE A 535 -19.30 -18.35 11.69
CA ILE A 535 -18.61 -17.72 10.54
C ILE A 535 -19.13 -18.31 9.23
N LEU A 536 -19.09 -19.64 9.09
CA LEU A 536 -19.52 -20.32 7.85
C LEU A 536 -21.01 -20.08 7.58
N TYR A 537 -21.86 -20.15 8.61
CA TYR A 537 -23.29 -19.85 8.48
C TYR A 537 -23.53 -18.43 8.00
N SER A 538 -22.81 -17.43 8.54
CA SER A 538 -22.96 -16.04 8.11
C SER A 538 -22.61 -15.83 6.63
N ILE A 539 -21.62 -16.56 6.13
CA ILE A 539 -21.20 -16.52 4.72
C ILE A 539 -22.22 -17.21 3.83
N LEU A 540 -22.64 -18.41 4.21
CA LEU A 540 -23.56 -19.24 3.44
C LEU A 540 -25.01 -18.73 3.46
N SER A 541 -25.37 -17.87 4.40
CA SER A 541 -26.70 -17.26 4.50
C SER A 541 -26.79 -15.88 3.85
N SER A 542 -25.70 -15.35 3.28
CA SER A 542 -25.64 -13.99 2.73
C SER A 542 -25.72 -13.98 1.19
N HIS A 543 -26.68 -13.23 0.62
CA HIS A 543 -26.86 -13.10 -0.83
C HIS A 543 -25.74 -12.33 -1.55
N ARG A 544 -25.07 -11.41 -0.85
CA ARG A 544 -24.06 -10.48 -1.41
C ARG A 544 -22.67 -11.10 -1.60
N ILE A 545 -22.51 -12.37 -1.26
CA ILE A 545 -21.21 -13.04 -1.31
C ILE A 545 -21.09 -13.81 -2.63
N HIS A 546 -19.90 -13.74 -3.23
CA HIS A 546 -19.60 -14.43 -4.48
C HIS A 546 -19.83 -15.94 -4.39
N ALA A 547 -20.52 -16.52 -5.40
CA ALA A 547 -20.93 -17.92 -5.42
C ALA A 547 -19.76 -18.90 -5.25
N GLY A 548 -18.64 -18.64 -5.93
CA GLY A 548 -17.42 -19.45 -5.80
C GLY A 548 -16.87 -19.48 -4.37
N PHE A 549 -16.95 -18.37 -3.62
CA PHE A 549 -16.52 -18.36 -2.22
C PHE A 549 -17.52 -19.08 -1.31
N GLN A 550 -18.82 -18.96 -1.59
CA GLN A 550 -19.83 -19.77 -0.90
C GLN A 550 -19.58 -21.27 -1.14
N GLY A 551 -19.19 -21.67 -2.35
CA GLY A 551 -18.76 -23.05 -2.65
C GLY A 551 -17.57 -23.51 -1.80
N VAL A 552 -16.56 -22.65 -1.60
CA VAL A 552 -15.43 -22.92 -0.67
C VAL A 552 -15.93 -23.08 0.77
N ALA A 553 -16.83 -22.22 1.24
CA ALA A 553 -17.39 -22.28 2.59
C ALA A 553 -18.22 -23.57 2.80
N ILE A 554 -18.98 -24.02 1.80
CA ILE A 554 -19.67 -25.33 1.82
C ILE A 554 -18.64 -26.46 1.93
N SER A 555 -17.54 -26.40 1.17
CA SER A 555 -16.48 -27.41 1.23
C SER A 555 -15.81 -27.49 2.60
N LEU A 556 -15.61 -26.35 3.28
CA LEU A 556 -15.14 -26.33 4.67
C LEU A 556 -16.17 -26.93 5.62
N TYR A 557 -17.44 -26.55 5.49
CA TYR A 557 -18.52 -27.09 6.31
C TYR A 557 -18.61 -28.61 6.17
N LYS A 558 -18.52 -29.13 4.93
CA LYS A 558 -18.47 -30.56 4.59
C LYS A 558 -17.44 -31.34 5.39
N ASN A 559 -16.26 -30.75 5.60
CA ASN A 559 -15.19 -31.39 6.35
C ASN A 559 -15.55 -31.52 7.83
N PHE A 560 -16.30 -30.57 8.39
CA PHE A 560 -16.63 -30.54 9.82
C PHE A 560 -17.92 -31.26 10.22
N VAL A 561 -18.81 -31.57 9.27
CA VAL A 561 -20.16 -32.13 9.57
C VAL A 561 -20.12 -33.36 10.47
N PHE A 562 -19.16 -34.25 10.24
CA PHE A 562 -19.03 -35.49 11.00
C PHE A 562 -18.07 -35.39 12.18
N ASP A 563 -17.37 -34.26 12.33
CA ASP A 563 -16.38 -34.06 13.40
C ASP A 563 -17.03 -33.66 14.72
N HIS A 564 -18.14 -32.92 14.68
CA HIS A 564 -18.78 -32.38 15.88
C HIS A 564 -20.31 -32.23 15.73
N PRO A 565 -21.12 -32.52 16.76
CA PRO A 565 -22.59 -32.49 16.68
C PRO A 565 -23.19 -31.11 16.36
N ILE A 566 -22.42 -30.03 16.54
CA ILE A 566 -22.90 -28.67 16.27
C ILE A 566 -23.23 -28.42 14.79
N TYR A 567 -22.63 -29.19 13.89
CA TYR A 567 -22.84 -29.12 12.44
C TYR A 567 -23.97 -30.04 11.96
N GLN A 568 -24.74 -30.62 12.87
CA GLN A 568 -25.77 -31.61 12.61
C GLN A 568 -27.13 -31.11 13.12
N GLY A 569 -28.19 -31.88 12.87
CA GLY A 569 -29.52 -31.59 13.42
C GLY A 569 -30.08 -30.24 12.96
N ALA A 570 -30.63 -29.49 13.91
CA ALA A 570 -31.30 -28.22 13.62
C ALA A 570 -30.37 -27.18 12.95
N ASN A 571 -29.07 -27.18 13.27
CA ASN A 571 -28.10 -26.27 12.67
C ASN A 571 -27.84 -26.61 11.20
N LEU A 572 -27.69 -27.89 10.87
CA LEU A 572 -27.59 -28.35 9.48
C LEU A 572 -28.85 -28.00 8.70
N HIS A 573 -30.03 -28.21 9.29
CA HIS A 573 -31.30 -27.88 8.65
C HIS A 573 -31.43 -26.38 8.38
N ARG A 574 -31.05 -25.55 9.35
CA ARG A 574 -31.07 -24.09 9.21
C ARG A 574 -30.13 -23.64 8.10
N LEU A 575 -28.93 -24.20 8.03
CA LEU A 575 -27.97 -23.90 6.98
C LEU A 575 -28.49 -24.27 5.60
N ILE A 576 -28.98 -25.51 5.42
CA ILE A 576 -29.48 -25.98 4.13
C ILE A 576 -30.68 -25.14 3.69
N ARG A 577 -31.61 -24.82 4.58
CA ARG A 577 -32.73 -23.93 4.26
C ARG A 577 -32.27 -22.53 3.86
N ALA A 578 -31.24 -21.99 4.50
CA ALA A 578 -30.69 -20.68 4.13
C ALA A 578 -30.08 -20.70 2.72
N ILE A 579 -29.27 -21.72 2.40
CA ILE A 579 -28.68 -21.90 1.06
C ILE A 579 -29.78 -22.08 0.00
N ILE A 580 -30.78 -22.92 0.28
CA ILE A 580 -31.93 -23.12 -0.63
C ILE A 580 -32.70 -21.81 -0.82
N GLY A 581 -32.93 -21.03 0.25
CA GLY A 581 -33.60 -19.73 0.15
C GLY A 581 -32.88 -18.75 -0.77
N ILE A 582 -31.54 -18.67 -0.68
CA ILE A 582 -30.73 -17.84 -1.59
C ILE A 582 -30.93 -18.27 -3.04
N LEU A 583 -30.81 -19.58 -3.29
CA LEU A 583 -30.95 -20.14 -4.63
C LEU A 583 -32.37 -19.94 -5.18
N GLN A 584 -33.40 -20.04 -4.35
CA GLN A 584 -34.79 -19.83 -4.75
C GLN A 584 -35.09 -18.38 -5.15
N ILE A 585 -34.57 -17.40 -4.40
CA ILE A 585 -34.76 -15.97 -4.70
C ILE A 585 -34.22 -15.62 -6.09
N GLU A 586 -33.10 -16.23 -6.46
CA GLU A 586 -32.42 -15.97 -7.75
C GLU A 586 -32.97 -16.83 -8.91
N ILE A 587 -33.78 -17.87 -8.61
CA ILE A 587 -34.43 -18.76 -9.58
C ILE A 587 -35.84 -18.26 -9.98
N ASN A 588 -36.35 -17.20 -9.35
CA ASN A 588 -37.70 -16.71 -9.63
C ASN A 588 -37.84 -16.16 -11.08
N PRO A 589 -38.89 -16.53 -11.83
CA PRO A 589 -38.96 -16.36 -13.28
C PRO A 589 -39.34 -14.97 -13.79
N ASP A 590 -39.66 -14.01 -12.92
CA ASP A 590 -40.21 -12.71 -13.31
C ASP A 590 -39.16 -11.60 -13.49
N ASP A 591 -37.91 -11.78 -13.02
CA ASP A 591 -36.84 -10.79 -13.20
C ASP A 591 -35.47 -11.44 -13.50
N ASN A 592 -34.99 -11.20 -14.72
CA ASN A 592 -33.61 -11.20 -15.21
C ASN A 592 -32.90 -12.53 -15.60
N GLU A 593 -32.40 -12.50 -16.83
CA GLU A 593 -32.02 -13.64 -17.67
C GLU A 593 -30.65 -14.30 -17.36
N ILE A 594 -29.93 -14.01 -16.26
CA ILE A 594 -28.49 -14.38 -16.15
C ILE A 594 -28.09 -15.14 -14.84
N ASN A 595 -28.97 -15.22 -13.83
CA ASN A 595 -28.57 -15.57 -12.45
C ASN A 595 -28.12 -17.02 -12.17
N LEU A 596 -28.58 -18.03 -12.92
CA LEU A 596 -28.19 -19.43 -12.64
C LEU A 596 -26.71 -19.70 -12.97
N LEU A 597 -26.17 -19.02 -13.99
CA LEU A 597 -24.78 -19.17 -14.39
C LEU A 597 -23.84 -18.51 -13.38
N GLU A 598 -24.22 -17.33 -12.87
CA GLU A 598 -23.47 -16.62 -11.82
C GLU A 598 -23.39 -17.41 -10.50
N LYS A 599 -24.36 -18.27 -10.24
CA LYS A 599 -24.48 -19.06 -9.00
C LYS A 599 -24.18 -20.55 -9.19
N ASN A 600 -23.62 -20.89 -10.35
CA ASN A 600 -23.33 -22.27 -10.74
C ASN A 600 -22.44 -22.98 -9.71
N ASP A 601 -21.38 -22.31 -9.23
CA ASP A 601 -20.49 -22.84 -8.21
C ASP A 601 -21.20 -23.18 -6.89
N LEU A 602 -22.19 -22.38 -6.50
CA LEU A 602 -22.98 -22.61 -5.30
C LEU A 602 -23.93 -23.80 -5.48
N VAL A 603 -24.57 -23.92 -6.65
CA VAL A 603 -25.43 -25.07 -6.99
C VAL A 603 -24.60 -26.35 -6.99
N PHE A 604 -23.47 -26.39 -7.68
CA PHE A 604 -22.56 -27.53 -7.68
C PHE A 604 -22.04 -27.88 -6.28
N GLY A 605 -21.60 -26.88 -5.52
CA GLY A 605 -21.15 -27.05 -4.14
C GLY A 605 -22.23 -27.69 -3.27
N THR A 606 -23.48 -27.20 -3.39
CA THR A 606 -24.63 -27.68 -2.62
C THR A 606 -25.00 -29.12 -2.99
N ILE A 607 -25.11 -29.44 -4.28
CA ILE A 607 -25.46 -30.80 -4.73
C ILE A 607 -24.38 -31.79 -4.28
N ASN A 608 -23.09 -31.46 -4.45
CA ASN A 608 -22.01 -32.34 -4.03
C ASN A 608 -21.94 -32.51 -2.50
N PHE A 609 -22.27 -31.47 -1.74
CA PHE A 609 -22.39 -31.54 -0.30
C PHE A 609 -23.53 -32.47 0.14
N LEU A 610 -24.72 -32.32 -0.46
CA LEU A 610 -25.87 -33.19 -0.17
C LEU A 610 -25.57 -34.65 -0.50
N ARG A 611 -24.98 -34.92 -1.67
CA ARG A 611 -24.53 -36.26 -2.07
C ARG A 611 -23.58 -36.85 -1.03
N TYR A 612 -22.57 -36.07 -0.62
CA TYR A 612 -21.59 -36.52 0.36
C TYR A 612 -22.23 -36.90 1.70
N ILE A 613 -23.12 -36.07 2.24
CA ILE A 613 -23.78 -36.36 3.53
C ILE A 613 -24.70 -37.56 3.41
N MET A 614 -25.55 -37.62 2.38
CA MET A 614 -26.54 -38.69 2.21
C MET A 614 -25.91 -40.05 1.93
N ILE A 615 -24.78 -40.11 1.23
CA ILE A 615 -24.02 -41.35 1.06
C ILE A 615 -23.41 -41.80 2.39
N ARG A 616 -22.86 -40.87 3.17
CA ARG A 616 -22.10 -41.18 4.39
C ARG A 616 -23.00 -41.47 5.60
N ASP A 617 -24.13 -40.80 5.71
CA ASP A 617 -25.13 -41.00 6.76
C ASP A 617 -26.31 -41.82 6.23
N LYS A 618 -26.34 -43.12 6.55
CA LYS A 618 -27.41 -44.01 6.09
C LYS A 618 -28.76 -43.62 6.69
N ARG A 619 -29.83 -43.88 5.95
CA ARG A 619 -31.21 -43.57 6.39
C ARG A 619 -31.60 -44.26 7.71
N SER A 620 -31.04 -45.43 7.99
CA SER A 620 -31.28 -46.16 9.24
C SER A 620 -30.57 -45.56 10.46
N THR A 621 -29.40 -44.93 10.27
CA THR A 621 -28.64 -44.31 11.36
C THR A 621 -29.04 -42.86 11.58
N ASN A 622 -29.26 -42.11 10.49
CA ASN A 622 -29.69 -40.71 10.47
C ASN A 622 -28.98 -39.83 11.53
N SER A 623 -27.67 -40.02 11.68
CA SER A 623 -26.84 -39.38 12.70
C SER A 623 -26.79 -37.85 12.54
N THR A 624 -26.76 -37.38 11.30
CA THR A 624 -26.76 -35.95 10.97
C THR A 624 -28.16 -35.33 10.99
N ARG A 625 -29.20 -36.17 11.06
CA ARG A 625 -30.62 -35.83 10.86
C ARG A 625 -30.96 -35.27 9.48
N ILE A 626 -30.10 -35.46 8.47
CA ILE A 626 -30.35 -34.93 7.12
C ILE A 626 -31.64 -35.48 6.48
N TRP A 627 -31.99 -36.74 6.79
CA TRP A 627 -33.14 -37.42 6.20
C TRP A 627 -34.47 -36.81 6.65
N ASP A 628 -34.50 -36.12 7.80
CA ASP A 628 -35.68 -35.42 8.31
C ASP A 628 -36.13 -34.28 7.38
N ILE A 629 -35.21 -33.70 6.60
CA ILE A 629 -35.50 -32.61 5.66
C ILE A 629 -35.40 -33.04 4.19
N ALA A 630 -35.27 -34.34 3.91
CA ALA A 630 -35.16 -34.87 2.55
C ALA A 630 -36.34 -34.44 1.65
N ALA A 631 -37.56 -34.44 2.19
CA ALA A 631 -38.75 -33.97 1.47
C ALA A 631 -38.67 -32.46 1.14
N VAL A 632 -38.18 -31.65 2.08
CA VAL A 632 -37.99 -30.20 1.88
C VAL A 632 -36.95 -29.96 0.78
N ILE A 633 -35.83 -30.70 0.79
CA ILE A 633 -34.79 -30.60 -0.25
C ILE A 633 -35.37 -30.98 -1.62
N ARG A 634 -36.18 -32.04 -1.69
CA ARG A 634 -36.79 -32.49 -2.95
C ARG A 634 -37.72 -31.43 -3.55
N GLU A 635 -38.63 -30.89 -2.73
CA GLU A 635 -39.63 -29.91 -3.19
C GLU A 635 -39.03 -28.51 -3.42
N ASN A 636 -38.15 -28.05 -2.54
CA ASN A 636 -37.71 -26.66 -2.53
C ASN A 636 -36.38 -26.44 -3.29
N PHE A 637 -35.61 -27.49 -3.57
CA PHE A 637 -34.33 -27.35 -4.26
C PHE A 637 -34.26 -28.16 -5.56
N ILE A 638 -34.47 -29.49 -5.48
CA ILE A 638 -34.29 -30.37 -6.64
C ILE A 638 -35.28 -30.03 -7.76
N LYS A 639 -36.59 -29.97 -7.46
CA LYS A 639 -37.63 -29.68 -8.47
C LYS A 639 -37.46 -28.30 -9.12
N PRO A 640 -37.23 -27.20 -8.37
CA PRO A 640 -36.98 -25.88 -8.97
C PRO A 640 -35.74 -25.88 -9.87
N VAL A 641 -34.63 -26.47 -9.45
CA VAL A 641 -33.41 -26.53 -10.28
C VAL A 641 -33.66 -27.31 -11.58
N GLN A 642 -34.35 -28.45 -11.52
CA GLN A 642 -34.73 -29.21 -12.72
C GLN A 642 -35.63 -28.41 -13.66
N ALA A 643 -36.64 -27.71 -13.12
CA ALA A 643 -37.54 -26.88 -13.91
C ALA A 643 -36.76 -25.76 -14.63
N THR A 644 -35.85 -25.09 -13.93
CA THR A 644 -35.01 -24.02 -14.50
C THR A 644 -34.07 -24.54 -15.58
N ILE A 645 -33.39 -25.68 -15.35
CA ILE A 645 -32.52 -26.30 -16.36
C ILE A 645 -33.32 -26.65 -17.62
N ASN A 646 -34.50 -27.26 -17.47
CA ASN A 646 -35.36 -27.61 -18.60
C ASN A 646 -35.83 -26.37 -19.38
N MET A 647 -36.22 -25.31 -18.68
CA MET A 647 -36.61 -24.03 -19.29
C MET A 647 -35.45 -23.41 -20.06
N ARG A 648 -34.24 -23.37 -19.48
CA ARG A 648 -33.05 -22.81 -20.13
C ARG A 648 -32.59 -23.64 -21.33
N ARG A 649 -32.63 -24.97 -21.26
CA ARG A 649 -32.35 -25.83 -22.41
C ARG A 649 -33.30 -25.57 -23.58
N LEU A 650 -34.58 -25.33 -23.29
CA LEU A 650 -35.57 -24.96 -24.32
C LEU A 650 -35.26 -23.59 -24.94
N PHE A 651 -34.88 -22.61 -24.13
CA PHE A 651 -34.46 -21.29 -24.59
C PHE A 651 -33.23 -21.37 -25.52
N TYR A 652 -32.15 -22.00 -25.06
CA TYR A 652 -30.92 -22.11 -25.86
C TYR A 652 -31.11 -22.94 -27.13
N LYS A 653 -31.90 -24.02 -27.09
CA LYS A 653 -32.26 -24.76 -28.32
C LYS A 653 -33.00 -23.85 -29.31
N PHE A 654 -33.90 -22.99 -28.83
CA PHE A 654 -34.64 -22.06 -29.69
C PHE A 654 -33.76 -20.94 -30.24
N GLU A 655 -32.88 -20.35 -29.42
CA GLU A 655 -31.92 -19.33 -29.85
C GLU A 655 -30.94 -19.87 -30.90
N MET A 656 -30.47 -21.11 -30.73
CA MET A 656 -29.62 -21.80 -31.71
C MET A 656 -30.33 -22.05 -33.04
N HIS A 657 -31.63 -22.36 -33.03
CA HIS A 657 -32.42 -22.54 -34.25
C HIS A 657 -32.78 -21.23 -34.96
N ASN A 658 -32.69 -20.09 -34.29
CA ASN A 658 -33.03 -18.77 -34.86
C ASN A 658 -31.80 -17.95 -35.29
N LEU A 659 -30.58 -18.37 -34.96
CA LEU A 659 -29.38 -17.84 -35.60
C LEU A 659 -29.42 -18.29 -37.06
N PRO A 660 -29.55 -17.36 -38.03
CA PRO A 660 -29.86 -17.73 -39.39
C PRO A 660 -28.74 -18.60 -39.95
N GLU A 661 -29.03 -19.88 -40.11
CA GLU A 661 -28.36 -20.70 -41.11
C GLU A 661 -28.53 -19.95 -42.43
N SER A 662 -27.44 -19.36 -42.91
CA SER A 662 -27.38 -18.92 -44.29
C SER A 662 -27.57 -20.16 -45.16
N LYS A 663 -28.80 -20.38 -45.66
CA LYS A 663 -29.09 -20.72 -47.07
C LYS A 663 -30.59 -20.94 -47.33
N SER A 664 -30.98 -20.41 -48.50
CA SER A 664 -32.20 -20.59 -49.30
C SER A 664 -33.53 -20.13 -48.69
N SER A 665 -33.93 -18.94 -49.13
CA SER A 665 -35.31 -18.64 -49.50
C SER A 665 -35.91 -19.80 -50.29
N ASP A 666 -36.89 -20.47 -49.69
CA ASP A 666 -38.16 -20.91 -50.30
C ASP A 666 -38.72 -22.10 -49.53
N SER A 667 -39.64 -21.82 -48.60
CA SER A 667 -40.84 -22.61 -48.30
C SER A 667 -41.36 -22.31 -46.88
N ILE A 668 -41.79 -21.06 -46.63
CA ILE A 668 -42.65 -20.75 -45.47
C ILE A 668 -44.09 -21.12 -45.88
N ALA A 669 -44.42 -22.42 -45.87
CA ALA A 669 -45.81 -22.89 -46.00
C ALA A 669 -45.95 -24.40 -45.70
N SER A 670 -45.41 -24.94 -44.61
CA SER A 670 -45.83 -26.27 -44.10
C SER A 670 -45.15 -26.65 -42.78
N ALA A 671 -45.45 -25.92 -41.70
CA ALA A 671 -45.22 -26.44 -40.35
C ALA A 671 -46.21 -25.87 -39.32
N THR A 672 -47.41 -25.49 -39.76
CA THR A 672 -48.48 -24.95 -38.91
C THR A 672 -49.45 -26.07 -38.51
N SER A 673 -48.95 -27.16 -37.94
CA SER A 673 -49.81 -28.19 -37.35
C SER A 673 -48.99 -29.16 -36.50
N LEU A 674 -48.61 -28.71 -35.29
CA LEU A 674 -48.35 -29.51 -34.09
C LEU A 674 -47.47 -28.67 -33.13
N ASN A 675 -48.08 -27.86 -32.26
CA ASN A 675 -47.53 -27.38 -30.96
C ASN A 675 -48.41 -26.27 -30.33
N LEU A 676 -49.73 -26.46 -30.29
CA LEU A 676 -50.68 -25.46 -29.78
C LEU A 676 -50.78 -25.34 -28.24
N THR A 677 -50.01 -26.12 -27.46
CA THR A 677 -49.97 -26.00 -25.99
C THR A 677 -48.73 -25.28 -25.45
N LYS A 678 -47.65 -25.17 -26.24
CA LYS A 678 -46.46 -24.38 -25.87
C LYS A 678 -46.62 -22.89 -26.20
N HIS A 679 -47.51 -22.54 -27.13
CA HIS A 679 -47.64 -21.17 -27.64
C HIS A 679 -48.31 -20.18 -26.65
N SER A 680 -49.10 -20.66 -25.69
CA SER A 680 -49.80 -19.81 -24.71
C SER A 680 -48.87 -19.27 -23.61
N GLN A 681 -47.90 -20.07 -23.15
CA GLN A 681 -46.87 -19.63 -22.21
C GLN A 681 -45.90 -18.65 -22.88
N TYR A 682 -45.59 -18.88 -24.15
CA TYR A 682 -44.73 -18.02 -24.98
C TYR A 682 -45.31 -16.64 -25.28
N ARG A 683 -46.63 -16.52 -25.48
CA ARG A 683 -47.27 -15.22 -25.76
C ARG A 683 -47.26 -14.29 -24.55
N LYS A 684 -47.29 -14.87 -23.34
CA LYS A 684 -47.17 -14.14 -22.08
C LYS A 684 -45.75 -13.59 -21.90
N PHE A 685 -44.72 -14.40 -22.17
CA PHE A 685 -43.31 -14.00 -22.09
C PHE A 685 -42.92 -12.94 -23.12
N ARG A 686 -43.35 -13.08 -24.38
CA ARG A 686 -43.05 -12.12 -25.46
C ARG A 686 -43.68 -10.74 -25.25
N ASN A 687 -44.76 -10.65 -24.48
CA ASN A 687 -45.40 -9.38 -24.16
C ASN A 687 -44.77 -8.69 -22.93
N LEU A 688 -44.02 -9.41 -22.09
CA LEU A 688 -43.28 -8.86 -20.95
C LEU A 688 -41.91 -8.26 -21.36
N LEU A 689 -41.29 -8.78 -22.41
CA LEU A 689 -39.97 -8.34 -22.93
C LEU A 689 -40.02 -7.15 -23.92
N LYS A 690 -41.16 -6.47 -24.08
CA LYS A 690 -41.34 -5.38 -25.06
C LYS A 690 -41.07 -3.97 -24.54
N THR A 691 -40.34 -3.83 -23.44
CA THR A 691 -39.83 -2.53 -23.00
C THR A 691 -38.32 -2.55 -23.06
N ASN A 692 -37.83 -1.86 -24.10
CA ASN A 692 -36.48 -1.37 -24.34
C ASN A 692 -35.57 -2.27 -25.19
N ASP A 693 -35.23 -1.68 -26.35
CA ASP A 693 -34.06 -1.93 -27.20
C ASP A 693 -34.33 -2.71 -28.49
N SER A 694 -35.04 -2.01 -29.38
CA SER A 694 -34.91 -2.16 -30.82
C SER A 694 -33.57 -1.60 -31.30
N GLU A 695 -32.47 -2.35 -31.13
CA GLU A 695 -31.23 -2.14 -31.89
C GLU A 695 -30.52 -3.49 -32.10
N SER A 696 -30.94 -4.20 -33.17
CA SER A 696 -30.20 -5.35 -33.70
C SER A 696 -29.29 -4.87 -34.83
N LEU A 697 -28.13 -4.35 -34.47
CA LEU A 697 -27.04 -4.06 -35.39
C LEU A 697 -26.28 -5.35 -35.76
N LEU A 698 -25.86 -5.40 -37.02
CA LEU A 698 -25.21 -6.53 -37.69
C LEU A 698 -23.99 -7.09 -36.93
N MET A 699 -24.12 -8.28 -36.34
CA MET A 699 -23.00 -9.05 -35.77
C MET A 699 -22.10 -9.66 -36.86
N ASN A 700 -20.78 -9.47 -36.74
CA ASN A 700 -19.78 -10.04 -37.64
C ASN A 700 -19.67 -11.57 -37.47
N ASN A 701 -19.23 -12.29 -38.50
CA ASN A 701 -19.16 -13.76 -38.47
C ASN A 701 -18.17 -14.33 -37.43
N VAL A 702 -17.12 -13.58 -37.07
CA VAL A 702 -16.16 -13.96 -36.01
C VAL A 702 -16.80 -13.90 -34.62
N GLU A 703 -17.63 -12.89 -34.37
CA GLU A 703 -18.37 -12.73 -33.09
C GLU A 703 -19.48 -13.78 -32.95
N LYS A 704 -20.05 -14.26 -34.06
CA LYS A 704 -21.03 -15.36 -34.06
C LYS A 704 -20.42 -16.71 -33.67
N GLU A 705 -19.21 -17.02 -34.15
CA GLU A 705 -18.53 -18.27 -33.77
C GLU A 705 -18.14 -18.29 -32.29
N ASP A 706 -17.68 -17.17 -31.76
CA ASP A 706 -17.34 -17.07 -30.33
C ASP A 706 -18.60 -17.10 -29.44
N TYR A 707 -19.71 -16.48 -29.87
CA TYR A 707 -21.01 -16.61 -29.20
C TYR A 707 -21.54 -18.05 -29.22
N LEU A 708 -21.39 -18.77 -30.34
CA LEU A 708 -21.75 -20.19 -30.45
C LEU A 708 -20.92 -21.07 -29.52
N LYS A 709 -19.61 -20.79 -29.37
CA LYS A 709 -18.75 -21.50 -28.41
C LYS A 709 -19.18 -21.24 -26.98
N GLU A 710 -19.47 -19.99 -26.62
CA GLU A 710 -19.95 -19.61 -25.28
C GLU A 710 -21.27 -20.33 -24.95
N MET A 711 -22.22 -20.33 -25.88
CA MET A 711 -23.48 -21.10 -25.77
C MET A 711 -23.24 -22.61 -25.62
N GLY A 712 -22.26 -23.15 -26.34
CA GLY A 712 -21.81 -24.54 -26.19
C GLY A 712 -21.32 -24.86 -24.78
N THR A 713 -20.50 -23.98 -24.18
CA THR A 713 -20.00 -24.16 -22.81
C THR A 713 -21.10 -24.07 -21.76
N ILE A 714 -22.06 -23.16 -21.93
CA ILE A 714 -23.22 -23.02 -21.04
C ILE A 714 -24.07 -24.28 -21.05
N LYS A 715 -24.33 -24.85 -22.23
CA LYS A 715 -25.06 -26.11 -22.36
C LYS A 715 -24.35 -27.28 -21.66
N GLN A 716 -23.03 -27.39 -21.83
CA GLN A 716 -22.22 -28.41 -21.15
C GLN A 716 -22.32 -28.27 -19.61
N ASN A 717 -22.31 -27.05 -19.10
CA ASN A 717 -22.49 -26.80 -17.66
C ASN A 717 -23.84 -27.30 -17.16
N PHE A 718 -24.95 -27.05 -17.88
CA PHE A 718 -26.26 -27.57 -17.48
C PHE A 718 -26.35 -29.09 -17.54
N ASP A 719 -25.80 -29.71 -18.58
CA ASP A 719 -25.76 -31.18 -18.70
C ASP A 719 -24.96 -31.79 -17.52
N LEU A 720 -23.88 -31.13 -17.06
CA LEU A 720 -23.12 -31.53 -15.89
C LEU A 720 -23.94 -31.39 -14.58
N ILE A 721 -24.65 -30.27 -14.38
CA ILE A 721 -25.52 -30.10 -13.19
C ILE A 721 -26.60 -31.18 -13.17
N GLU A 722 -27.25 -31.44 -14.30
CA GLU A 722 -28.33 -32.43 -14.42
C GLU A 722 -27.83 -33.85 -14.11
N SER A 723 -26.65 -34.22 -14.61
CA SER A 723 -26.02 -35.51 -14.32
C SER A 723 -25.80 -35.71 -12.82
N ILE A 724 -25.23 -34.71 -12.13
CA ILE A 724 -24.96 -34.77 -10.70
C ILE A 724 -26.28 -34.76 -9.90
N LEU A 725 -27.26 -33.97 -10.34
CA LEU A 725 -28.58 -33.89 -9.70
C LEU A 725 -29.35 -35.22 -9.81
N THR A 726 -29.26 -35.89 -10.96
CA THR A 726 -29.87 -37.21 -11.18
C THR A 726 -29.27 -38.22 -10.22
N ARG A 727 -27.94 -38.22 -10.07
CA ARG A 727 -27.28 -39.09 -9.09
C ARG A 727 -27.67 -38.79 -7.65
N LEU A 728 -27.93 -37.53 -7.30
CA LEU A 728 -28.47 -37.18 -5.98
C LEU A 728 -29.87 -37.77 -5.75
N ILE A 729 -30.74 -37.73 -6.77
CA ILE A 729 -32.09 -38.31 -6.69
C ILE A 729 -32.02 -39.82 -6.49
N GLU A 730 -31.18 -40.52 -7.26
CA GLU A 730 -30.93 -41.95 -7.10
C GLU A 730 -30.53 -42.30 -5.66
N ILE A 731 -29.57 -41.56 -5.09
CA ILE A 731 -29.12 -41.76 -3.69
C ILE A 731 -30.25 -41.52 -2.67
N MET A 732 -31.20 -40.64 -2.97
CA MET A 732 -32.34 -40.39 -2.07
C MET A 732 -33.43 -41.45 -2.17
N ASP A 733 -33.52 -42.14 -3.30
CA ASP A 733 -34.51 -43.18 -3.57
C ASP A 733 -33.98 -44.59 -3.21
N GLU A 734 -32.65 -44.81 -3.25
CA GLU A 734 -31.92 -45.92 -2.63
C GLU A 734 -32.01 -45.89 -1.09
#